data_AF-A0A933B0S0-F1
#
_entry.id   AF-A0A933B0S0-F1
#
_cell.length_a   1.000
_cell.length_b   1.000
_cell.length_c   1.000
_cell.angle_alpha   90.00
_cell.angle_beta   90.00
_cell.angle_gamma   90.00
#
_symmetry.space_group_name_H-M   'P 1'
#
loop_
_entity.id
_entity.type
_entity.pdbx_description
1 polymer ?
#
loop_
_entity_poly.entity_id
_entity_poly.type
_entity_poly.pdbx_seq_one_letter_code
_entity_poly.pdbx_strand_id
1 'polypeptide(L)'
;MQQRLRVVCRALVLSALSLGLPAAGSASGVAERLRKPAAVQPASGEEDFAAGAGHVQVRGEWFYVDGEPFLVKGIGYSPYRPGQVPWRDQVELSVMERDFQRIAEAGFNTLRTWSPLRPEAVDLAGRYGLMVLQGIWVERSGNYTSQEFREAMLQIVRREVGRVKGRNNVLAFLVGNEILPEVVFQTGIPAVESLLQQAAEVVKAEDPGRLVSYANWPSLSFLNTSIWDFVGFNLYPYEPSSVSHAFGFRGYVEHLRQAAARGKPLVITETGLSVSPNSFTSKAGYGGLSPAIQREQLLQLWDDVFQAGAQGGVIFEWNDEWWKNAESTGDEATHDDADPEEWFGLLEFSPQDQREGRPRVAYEALKAYNQAILLSPVSHEWYEARLPVTVYATGRVARIRARVNRDKWLEVVRLSPHWWKALLALPSSAGSGEHRLTVEAFDAKRRLLTRIERTVTIGPPQPPVRLTLTTDRSAYEASEALEPVRYTIAVTDTQGRPIPSWPVDWSVAEPQTKVDLTLTKATDAEGRITGTYLVHEPGIVLLSAATRADGEDTPRRVGAETFILVRQLPSLAHQPSPWERDLPPDVHKALRHAQPAFQLSDPGSERVIAYERYGKFLDAGTPRYRYDVRDWEGLAAAAGEGVYPNEGGVLRDPAYKAAKKSGRLEGSHWDFTWHDDIQLGFFKWAQAEEEVGVKQFYTALLLERAGQLAQAAKAYHAVLVHFPTSIGWTGFDPPTPYYVGKTARDKLEALLRLHPELGLRLEDAQVLVEDGFDNDVDNDRISIDPGRLVRVAPEAVNPPSVDVTALKVTRQLGKGTVRLVQYENGHWRLLVHGTPWIVQGMAYMPSAVGETPDEGSLRDWMTADRNANKRQDVFESFVDANRNNRQDAGEPAVGDFVMLRDMGVNTLRLFHTNHDPKTAKPLLRRLHQDHGFMVMMGDFVGMYTIGSGASWEEGTNYLDKVQRKRMSESVKRMVREYKDEPYLLMWVLGNENNYGGMHGIVGGVGNAGKYPAEYYQFINELTNWIHAADPNHPVVLGNGEWMFLDVIAKQAPAIDIFGANVYRGPHGFGRSLFEAVRQYLDRPVLITEYGCPAYQLKKPRETAERDQALYHFGNWVDLADNMAGRGTGNVIGAATFEWSDEWWKAGQPPRFSPKAQETHANWPGPFPGGFMFEEWLGLVSQGDGRLSPFLRQPRTGYRLYQQLWGSSNTASH
;
A
#
# COMPACT_ATOMS: atom_id res chain seq x y z
N MET A 1 -2.93 -29.54 56.99
CA MET A 1 -2.23 -30.85 56.98
C MET A 1 -3.13 -31.88 56.28
N GLN A 2 -2.60 -33.05 55.92
CA GLN A 2 -3.22 -34.04 55.01
C GLN A 2 -4.50 -34.71 55.54
N GLN A 3 -5.36 -35.15 54.60
CA GLN A 3 -6.15 -36.42 54.64
C GLN A 3 -7.25 -36.61 55.72
N ARG A 4 -8.20 -37.56 55.62
CA ARG A 4 -9.00 -38.12 54.49
C ARG A 4 -10.20 -38.92 55.07
N LEU A 5 -11.29 -39.05 54.29
CA LEU A 5 -12.37 -40.08 54.39
C LEU A 5 -13.28 -40.19 55.65
N ARG A 6 -14.59 -39.98 55.40
CA ARG A 6 -15.76 -40.85 55.70
C ARG A 6 -15.91 -41.53 57.08
N VAL A 7 -17.10 -41.39 57.70
CA VAL A 7 -18.10 -42.48 57.90
C VAL A 7 -19.40 -42.00 58.60
N VAL A 8 -20.55 -42.35 58.00
CA VAL A 8 -21.93 -42.63 58.54
C VAL A 8 -22.48 -41.93 59.80
N CYS A 9 -23.69 -41.34 59.68
CA CYS A 9 -24.80 -41.56 60.64
C CYS A 9 -26.20 -41.33 60.02
N ARG A 10 -27.29 -41.59 60.79
CA ARG A 10 -28.68 -41.82 60.33
C ARG A 10 -29.75 -41.05 61.15
N ALA A 11 -31.01 -41.12 60.68
CA ALA A 11 -32.28 -40.68 61.30
C ALA A 11 -32.54 -39.15 61.25
N LEU A 12 -33.79 -38.63 61.22
CA LEU A 12 -35.14 -39.09 61.62
C LEU A 12 -36.18 -38.99 60.44
N VAL A 13 -37.16 -39.91 60.22
CA VAL A 13 -38.52 -40.05 60.85
C VAL A 13 -39.46 -38.88 60.48
N LEU A 14 -40.72 -39.02 59.98
CA LEU A 14 -41.71 -40.13 59.88
C LEU A 14 -42.77 -39.90 58.74
N SER A 15 -43.38 -40.99 58.23
CA SER A 15 -44.78 -41.15 57.70
C SER A 15 -45.42 -40.26 56.60
N ALA A 16 -46.41 -40.71 55.80
CA ALA A 16 -46.87 -42.08 55.43
C ALA A 16 -47.99 -42.06 54.34
N LEU A 17 -48.09 -43.15 53.53
CA LEU A 17 -49.27 -43.63 52.75
C LEU A 17 -49.80 -42.70 51.61
N SER A 18 -50.50 -43.12 50.55
CA SER A 18 -50.92 -44.41 49.91
C SER A 18 -51.63 -44.03 48.58
N LEU A 19 -51.61 -44.71 47.42
CA LEU A 19 -51.10 -45.98 46.83
C LEU A 19 -50.69 -45.66 45.35
N GLY A 20 -50.27 -46.55 44.43
CA GLY A 20 -50.20 -48.02 44.34
C GLY A 20 -49.40 -48.48 43.09
N LEU A 21 -49.62 -49.71 42.59
CA LEU A 21 -48.82 -50.41 41.55
C LEU A 21 -49.70 -51.40 40.72
N PRO A 22 -49.21 -52.14 39.68
CA PRO A 22 -48.43 -51.72 38.48
C PRO A 22 -48.74 -52.54 37.17
N ALA A 23 -47.99 -52.26 36.09
CA ALA A 23 -47.46 -53.24 35.09
C ALA A 23 -48.44 -54.10 34.21
N ALA A 24 -48.01 -54.92 33.24
CA ALA A 24 -47.02 -54.82 32.13
C ALA A 24 -47.13 -56.10 31.25
N GLY A 25 -46.57 -56.15 30.03
CA GLY A 25 -46.39 -57.43 29.30
C GLY A 25 -46.30 -57.33 27.76
N SER A 26 -45.26 -57.93 27.16
CA SER A 26 -44.91 -57.88 25.74
C SER A 26 -45.09 -59.23 25.01
N ALA A 27 -45.15 -59.24 23.67
CA ALA A 27 -44.16 -59.91 22.76
C ALA A 27 -44.68 -60.39 21.36
N SER A 28 -44.01 -59.91 20.29
CA SER A 28 -43.62 -60.58 19.01
C SER A 28 -44.57 -61.51 18.17
N GLY A 29 -44.59 -61.37 16.82
CA GLY A 29 -45.23 -62.38 15.92
C GLY A 29 -45.30 -62.14 14.39
N VAL A 30 -44.16 -62.00 13.69
CA VAL A 30 -43.90 -61.90 12.22
C VAL A 30 -44.91 -62.54 11.19
N ALA A 31 -45.27 -61.80 10.11
CA ALA A 31 -45.50 -62.30 8.72
C ALA A 31 -45.60 -61.15 7.66
N GLU A 32 -45.43 -61.41 6.35
CA GLU A 32 -45.28 -60.40 5.27
C GLU A 32 -45.99 -60.76 3.93
N ARG A 33 -46.59 -59.77 3.20
CA ARG A 33 -46.69 -59.71 1.70
C ARG A 33 -47.33 -58.43 1.07
N LEU A 34 -46.48 -57.52 0.59
CA LEU A 34 -46.56 -56.61 -0.58
C LEU A 34 -47.89 -56.36 -1.35
N ARG A 35 -48.40 -55.09 -1.41
CA ARG A 35 -48.23 -54.13 -2.55
C ARG A 35 -48.98 -52.77 -2.37
N LYS A 36 -48.24 -51.68 -2.65
CA LYS A 36 -48.50 -50.21 -2.86
C LYS A 36 -49.95 -49.70 -3.18
N PRO A 37 -50.25 -48.37 -3.03
CA PRO A 37 -49.35 -47.23 -2.76
C PRO A 37 -49.63 -46.48 -1.43
N ALA A 38 -48.79 -45.49 -1.09
CA ALA A 38 -48.79 -44.82 0.20
C ALA A 38 -49.61 -43.51 0.25
N ALA A 39 -50.34 -43.32 1.34
CA ALA A 39 -50.68 -42.01 1.90
C ALA A 39 -49.80 -41.77 3.13
N VAL A 40 -49.40 -40.51 3.41
CA VAL A 40 -48.48 -40.19 4.52
C VAL A 40 -49.16 -39.29 5.55
N GLN A 41 -49.59 -39.90 6.64
CA GLN A 41 -49.91 -39.31 7.95
C GLN A 41 -49.70 -40.38 9.04
N PRO A 42 -49.43 -39.99 10.29
CA PRO A 42 -48.13 -39.50 10.74
C PRO A 42 -47.42 -40.56 11.60
N ALA A 43 -46.11 -40.71 11.44
CA ALA A 43 -45.32 -41.63 12.27
C ALA A 43 -44.87 -40.94 13.56
N SER A 44 -45.32 -41.45 14.72
CA SER A 44 -44.81 -41.08 16.03
C SER A 44 -43.46 -41.77 16.28
N GLY A 45 -42.41 -40.99 16.47
CA GLY A 45 -41.18 -41.44 17.12
C GLY A 45 -41.13 -40.91 18.55
N GLU A 46 -41.25 -41.79 19.54
CA GLU A 46 -40.73 -41.50 20.87
C GLU A 46 -39.25 -41.84 20.85
N GLU A 47 -38.39 -40.83 20.84
CA GLU A 47 -36.96 -40.97 21.15
C GLU A 47 -36.71 -40.57 22.61
N ASP A 48 -35.68 -41.15 23.22
CA ASP A 48 -35.44 -41.05 24.67
C ASP A 48 -35.35 -39.60 25.18
N PHE A 49 -36.28 -39.22 26.06
CA PHE A 49 -36.20 -38.00 26.87
C PHE A 49 -35.13 -38.14 27.96
N ALA A 50 -33.86 -38.19 27.54
CA ALA A 50 -32.72 -38.10 28.43
C ALA A 50 -32.75 -36.77 29.21
N ALA A 51 -32.62 -36.85 30.54
CA ALA A 51 -32.72 -35.69 31.42
C ALA A 51 -31.50 -34.76 31.27
N GLY A 52 -31.62 -33.71 30.45
CA GLY A 52 -30.55 -32.73 30.22
C GLY A 52 -30.93 -31.46 29.45
N ALA A 53 -32.23 -31.15 29.31
CA ALA A 53 -32.70 -30.02 28.50
C ALA A 53 -32.50 -28.67 29.20
N GLY A 54 -31.68 -27.79 28.60
CA GLY A 54 -31.45 -26.42 29.09
C GLY A 54 -32.64 -25.48 28.90
N HIS A 55 -32.70 -24.40 29.71
CA HIS A 55 -33.79 -23.43 29.76
C HIS A 55 -33.97 -22.60 28.47
N VAL A 56 -32.88 -22.29 27.76
CA VAL A 56 -32.90 -21.61 26.44
C VAL A 56 -32.38 -22.55 25.37
N GLN A 57 -33.03 -22.61 24.20
CA GLN A 57 -32.66 -23.46 23.06
C GLN A 57 -33.00 -22.79 21.72
N VAL A 58 -32.46 -23.32 20.62
CA VAL A 58 -32.90 -23.05 19.25
C VAL A 58 -33.38 -24.36 18.62
N ARG A 59 -34.50 -24.35 17.89
CA ARG A 59 -34.99 -25.53 17.14
C ARG A 59 -35.55 -25.07 15.79
N GLY A 60 -34.77 -25.28 14.73
CA GLY A 60 -35.03 -24.68 13.42
C GLY A 60 -35.01 -23.15 13.51
N GLU A 61 -35.93 -22.48 12.80
CA GLU A 61 -35.99 -21.01 12.76
C GLU A 61 -36.47 -20.34 14.07
N TRP A 62 -36.68 -21.07 15.18
CA TRP A 62 -37.24 -20.51 16.42
C TRP A 62 -36.36 -20.69 17.66
N PHE A 63 -36.28 -19.63 18.47
CA PHE A 63 -35.87 -19.70 19.87
C PHE A 63 -36.91 -20.44 20.70
N TYR A 64 -36.48 -21.09 21.77
CA TYR A 64 -37.33 -21.69 22.80
C TYR A 64 -36.85 -21.27 24.18
N VAL A 65 -37.78 -20.88 25.05
CA VAL A 65 -37.55 -20.57 26.48
C VAL A 65 -38.55 -21.39 27.30
N ASP A 66 -38.07 -22.10 28.32
CA ASP A 66 -38.85 -23.10 29.10
C ASP A 66 -39.62 -24.13 28.24
N GLY A 67 -39.11 -24.41 27.04
CA GLY A 67 -39.70 -25.35 26.08
C GLY A 67 -40.81 -24.78 25.18
N GLU A 68 -41.15 -23.48 25.30
CA GLU A 68 -42.09 -22.80 24.40
C GLU A 68 -41.36 -21.93 23.36
N PRO A 69 -41.88 -21.80 22.12
CA PRO A 69 -41.28 -20.91 21.13
C PRO A 69 -41.31 -19.45 21.61
N PHE A 70 -40.19 -18.74 21.52
CA PHE A 70 -40.04 -17.39 22.05
C PHE A 70 -39.85 -16.38 20.91
N LEU A 71 -40.74 -15.38 20.82
CA LEU A 71 -40.56 -14.21 19.97
C LEU A 71 -39.87 -13.11 20.77
N VAL A 72 -38.74 -12.62 20.27
CA VAL A 72 -37.95 -11.56 20.92
C VAL A 72 -38.60 -10.20 20.62
N LYS A 73 -39.18 -9.59 21.66
CA LYS A 73 -39.68 -8.21 21.67
C LYS A 73 -38.70 -7.38 22.48
N GLY A 74 -37.63 -6.97 21.82
CA GLY A 74 -36.49 -6.29 22.42
C GLY A 74 -36.65 -4.78 22.53
N ILE A 75 -35.98 -4.21 23.52
CA ILE A 75 -35.67 -2.79 23.63
C ILE A 75 -34.16 -2.63 23.86
N GLY A 76 -33.53 -1.70 23.15
CA GLY A 76 -32.17 -1.23 23.45
C GLY A 76 -32.19 -0.52 24.79
N TYR A 77 -31.45 -1.04 25.76
CA TYR A 77 -31.45 -0.53 27.12
C TYR A 77 -30.07 -0.06 27.54
N SER A 78 -29.90 1.24 27.48
CA SER A 78 -28.82 1.95 28.14
C SER A 78 -29.38 2.66 29.40
N PRO A 79 -28.82 2.42 30.60
CA PRO A 79 -29.41 2.86 31.86
C PRO A 79 -29.15 4.32 32.21
N TYR A 80 -28.34 5.04 31.43
CA TYR A 80 -27.81 6.34 31.79
C TYR A 80 -28.88 7.44 31.73
N ARG A 81 -28.49 8.64 32.16
CA ARG A 81 -29.32 9.84 32.31
C ARG A 81 -28.44 11.04 31.95
N PRO A 82 -29.03 12.21 31.64
CA PRO A 82 -28.26 13.44 31.46
C PRO A 82 -27.26 13.67 32.60
N GLY A 83 -26.02 13.98 32.25
CA GLY A 83 -24.87 14.10 33.13
C GLY A 83 -24.14 12.78 33.43
N GLN A 84 -24.50 11.65 32.81
CA GLN A 84 -23.90 10.32 33.08
C GLN A 84 -23.39 9.64 31.82
N VAL A 85 -22.20 9.02 31.89
CA VAL A 85 -21.57 8.31 30.76
C VAL A 85 -21.10 6.89 31.11
N PRO A 86 -21.14 5.91 30.18
CA PRO A 86 -20.94 4.49 30.50
C PRO A 86 -19.60 4.10 31.13
N TRP A 87 -18.53 4.81 30.81
CA TRP A 87 -17.17 4.52 31.29
C TRP A 87 -16.82 5.18 32.64
N ARG A 88 -17.67 6.11 33.12
CA ARG A 88 -17.48 6.84 34.38
C ARG A 88 -18.51 6.45 35.43
N ASP A 89 -19.77 6.38 35.03
CA ASP A 89 -20.91 6.39 35.95
C ASP A 89 -21.51 4.99 36.14
N GLN A 90 -22.03 4.75 37.35
CA GLN A 90 -22.70 3.50 37.68
C GLN A 90 -24.14 3.80 38.13
N VAL A 91 -25.10 3.43 37.29
CA VAL A 91 -26.53 3.70 37.56
C VAL A 91 -27.06 2.78 38.68
N GLU A 92 -27.87 3.38 39.54
CA GLU A 92 -28.51 2.74 40.69
C GLU A 92 -29.55 1.68 40.29
N LEU A 93 -29.54 0.54 40.99
CA LEU A 93 -30.48 -0.56 40.71
C LEU A 93 -31.95 -0.13 40.88
N SER A 94 -32.23 0.83 41.77
CA SER A 94 -33.59 1.38 41.92
C SER A 94 -34.09 2.13 40.69
N VAL A 95 -33.20 2.73 39.90
CA VAL A 95 -33.52 3.41 38.62
C VAL A 95 -33.82 2.36 37.56
N MET A 96 -32.94 1.37 37.43
CA MET A 96 -33.14 0.21 36.54
C MET A 96 -34.45 -0.54 36.86
N GLU A 97 -34.81 -0.68 38.14
CA GLU A 97 -36.06 -1.33 38.57
C GLU A 97 -37.31 -0.60 38.07
N ARG A 98 -37.29 0.74 38.03
CA ARG A 98 -38.39 1.54 37.47
C ARG A 98 -38.43 1.47 35.95
N ASP A 99 -37.27 1.45 35.29
CA ASP A 99 -37.19 1.23 33.84
C ASP A 99 -37.75 -0.16 33.47
N PHE A 100 -37.25 -1.23 34.11
CA PHE A 100 -37.67 -2.61 33.85
C PHE A 100 -39.16 -2.84 34.12
N GLN A 101 -39.73 -2.19 35.14
CA GLN A 101 -41.17 -2.20 35.35
C GLN A 101 -41.92 -1.62 34.14
N ARG A 102 -41.54 -0.42 33.68
CA ARG A 102 -42.20 0.23 32.53
C ARG A 102 -42.01 -0.58 31.24
N ILE A 103 -40.82 -1.14 31.00
CA ILE A 103 -40.48 -2.01 29.86
C ILE A 103 -41.37 -3.27 29.85
N ALA A 104 -41.49 -3.96 30.98
CA ALA A 104 -42.34 -5.14 31.11
C ALA A 104 -43.84 -4.80 31.03
N GLU A 105 -44.28 -3.67 31.58
CA GLU A 105 -45.65 -3.17 31.42
C GLU A 105 -45.99 -2.83 29.96
N ALA A 106 -45.03 -2.30 29.21
CA ALA A 106 -45.09 -2.10 27.76
C ALA A 106 -45.04 -3.41 26.95
N GLY A 107 -44.85 -4.56 27.60
CA GLY A 107 -44.91 -5.87 26.97
C GLY A 107 -43.70 -6.20 26.10
N PHE A 108 -42.60 -5.46 26.20
CA PHE A 108 -41.28 -5.98 25.82
C PHE A 108 -40.93 -7.17 26.72
N ASN A 109 -40.10 -8.09 26.23
CA ASN A 109 -39.68 -9.28 26.99
C ASN A 109 -38.17 -9.50 26.99
N THR A 110 -37.40 -8.64 26.29
CA THR A 110 -35.96 -8.77 26.16
C THR A 110 -35.31 -7.39 26.25
N LEU A 111 -34.22 -7.26 27.01
CA LEU A 111 -33.32 -6.11 27.01
C LEU A 111 -32.13 -6.45 26.09
N ARG A 112 -31.77 -5.58 25.15
CA ARG A 112 -30.45 -5.62 24.51
C ARG A 112 -29.57 -4.54 25.11
N THR A 113 -28.30 -4.84 25.36
CA THR A 113 -27.30 -3.85 25.81
C THR A 113 -26.01 -3.98 25.00
N TRP A 114 -25.25 -2.90 24.86
CA TRP A 114 -23.92 -2.90 24.22
C TRP A 114 -22.82 -3.21 25.25
N SER A 115 -22.93 -2.58 26.42
CA SER A 115 -22.14 -2.91 27.61
C SER A 115 -22.83 -4.02 28.42
N PRO A 116 -22.11 -5.00 28.98
CA PRO A 116 -22.70 -6.03 29.83
C PRO A 116 -23.35 -5.47 31.11
N LEU A 117 -24.64 -5.75 31.31
CA LEU A 117 -25.30 -5.52 32.60
C LEU A 117 -24.55 -6.24 33.75
N ARG A 118 -24.45 -5.55 34.89
CA ARG A 118 -23.90 -6.14 36.13
C ARG A 118 -24.77 -7.32 36.59
N PRO A 119 -24.20 -8.35 37.25
CA PRO A 119 -24.96 -9.56 37.63
C PRO A 119 -26.25 -9.27 38.40
N GLU A 120 -26.23 -8.28 39.30
CA GLU A 120 -27.37 -7.85 40.10
C GLU A 120 -28.47 -7.19 39.26
N ALA A 121 -28.10 -6.51 38.16
CA ALA A 121 -29.03 -5.93 37.20
C ALA A 121 -29.64 -7.00 36.27
N VAL A 122 -28.89 -8.06 35.94
CA VAL A 122 -29.44 -9.23 35.24
C VAL A 122 -30.44 -9.99 36.13
N ASP A 123 -30.09 -10.23 37.40
CA ASP A 123 -31.00 -10.86 38.37
C ASP A 123 -32.27 -10.00 38.58
N LEU A 124 -32.11 -8.67 38.64
CA LEU A 124 -33.21 -7.71 38.71
C LEU A 124 -34.14 -7.79 37.48
N ALA A 125 -33.59 -7.81 36.26
CA ALA A 125 -34.37 -7.96 35.03
C ALA A 125 -35.20 -9.26 35.04
N GLY A 126 -34.63 -10.35 35.56
CA GLY A 126 -35.31 -11.63 35.72
C GLY A 126 -36.54 -11.55 36.64
N ARG A 127 -36.54 -10.68 37.67
CA ARG A 127 -37.71 -10.47 38.55
C ARG A 127 -38.91 -9.88 37.80
N TYR A 128 -38.67 -9.17 36.71
CA TYR A 128 -39.69 -8.57 35.84
C TYR A 128 -40.05 -9.45 34.62
N GLY A 129 -39.50 -10.67 34.54
CA GLY A 129 -39.69 -11.58 33.40
C GLY A 129 -38.97 -11.12 32.12
N LEU A 130 -37.94 -10.29 32.25
CA LEU A 130 -37.15 -9.80 31.13
C LEU A 130 -35.92 -10.69 30.90
N MET A 131 -35.81 -11.18 29.68
CA MET A 131 -34.61 -11.81 29.16
C MET A 131 -33.54 -10.76 28.82
N VAL A 132 -32.27 -11.13 28.77
CA VAL A 132 -31.16 -10.26 28.37
C VAL A 132 -30.44 -10.82 27.15
N LEU A 133 -30.37 -10.02 26.09
CA LEU A 133 -29.54 -10.18 24.89
C LEU A 133 -28.27 -9.35 25.11
N GLN A 134 -27.28 -9.94 25.76
CA GLN A 134 -26.18 -9.21 26.37
C GLN A 134 -25.03 -8.98 25.37
N GLY A 135 -24.86 -7.74 24.94
CA GLY A 135 -23.69 -7.35 24.15
C GLY A 135 -22.41 -7.41 24.97
N ILE A 136 -21.35 -7.85 24.30
CA ILE A 136 -19.98 -7.79 24.76
C ILE A 136 -19.19 -7.04 23.69
N TRP A 137 -18.64 -5.88 24.05
CA TRP A 137 -17.83 -5.08 23.15
C TRP A 137 -16.55 -5.83 22.75
N VAL A 138 -16.49 -6.21 21.47
CA VAL A 138 -15.25 -6.55 20.76
C VAL A 138 -14.94 -5.32 19.92
N GLU A 139 -13.75 -4.75 20.10
CA GLU A 139 -13.44 -3.41 19.56
C GLU A 139 -13.53 -3.39 18.02
N ARG A 140 -14.43 -2.58 17.48
CA ARG A 140 -14.81 -2.54 16.05
C ARG A 140 -13.73 -2.00 15.11
N SER A 141 -12.72 -1.32 15.65
CA SER A 141 -11.62 -0.67 14.91
C SER A 141 -10.24 -1.34 15.08
N GLY A 142 -10.14 -2.41 15.88
CA GLY A 142 -8.84 -2.99 16.27
C GLY A 142 -8.11 -3.79 15.18
N ASN A 143 -6.81 -4.07 15.40
CA ASN A 143 -6.03 -4.94 14.53
C ASN A 143 -6.27 -6.42 14.84
N TYR A 144 -7.15 -7.06 14.05
CA TYR A 144 -7.59 -8.45 14.28
C TYR A 144 -6.53 -9.50 13.87
N THR A 145 -5.40 -9.07 13.31
CA THR A 145 -4.22 -9.95 13.09
C THR A 145 -3.29 -10.01 14.33
N SER A 146 -3.35 -9.01 15.22
CA SER A 146 -2.51 -8.96 16.42
C SER A 146 -2.97 -9.99 17.46
N GLN A 147 -2.12 -10.96 17.76
CA GLN A 147 -2.44 -12.01 18.74
C GLN A 147 -2.72 -11.44 20.14
N GLU A 148 -2.01 -10.39 20.57
CA GLU A 148 -2.26 -9.70 21.84
C GLU A 148 -3.64 -9.05 21.88
N PHE A 149 -4.05 -8.36 20.81
CA PHE A 149 -5.38 -7.78 20.69
C PHE A 149 -6.47 -8.86 20.73
N ARG A 150 -6.30 -9.95 19.97
CA ARG A 150 -7.23 -11.08 19.93
C ARG A 150 -7.38 -11.70 21.32
N GLU A 151 -6.28 -11.94 22.02
CA GLU A 151 -6.31 -12.47 23.40
C GLU A 151 -7.00 -11.49 24.35
N ALA A 152 -6.74 -10.19 24.29
CA ALA A 152 -7.43 -9.19 25.10
C ALA A 152 -8.96 -9.21 24.88
N MET A 153 -9.42 -9.26 23.63
CA MET A 153 -10.85 -9.38 23.30
C MET A 153 -11.45 -10.68 23.82
N LEU A 154 -10.77 -11.82 23.64
CA LEU A 154 -11.24 -13.12 24.13
C LEU A 154 -11.25 -13.21 25.67
N GLN A 155 -10.37 -12.50 26.37
CA GLN A 155 -10.44 -12.38 27.84
C GLN A 155 -11.60 -11.48 28.29
N ILE A 156 -11.96 -10.44 27.53
CA ILE A 156 -13.20 -9.66 27.78
C ILE A 156 -14.42 -10.58 27.65
N VAL A 157 -14.54 -11.32 26.54
CA VAL A 157 -15.65 -12.28 26.34
C VAL A 157 -15.72 -13.29 27.48
N ARG A 158 -14.59 -13.95 27.82
CA ARG A 158 -14.52 -14.89 28.94
C ARG A 158 -14.98 -14.29 30.27
N ARG A 159 -14.49 -13.09 30.61
CA ARG A 159 -14.79 -12.39 31.87
C ARG A 159 -16.28 -12.08 31.97
N GLU A 160 -16.87 -11.53 30.93
CA GLU A 160 -18.25 -11.03 30.96
C GLU A 160 -19.27 -12.18 30.91
N VAL A 161 -19.01 -13.25 30.13
CA VAL A 161 -19.80 -14.49 30.21
C VAL A 161 -19.70 -15.11 31.60
N GLY A 162 -18.48 -15.21 32.15
CA GLY A 162 -18.23 -15.80 33.47
C GLY A 162 -18.96 -15.12 34.63
N ARG A 163 -19.19 -13.80 34.54
CA ARG A 163 -19.94 -13.02 35.57
C ARG A 163 -21.42 -13.41 35.67
N VAL A 164 -22.04 -13.84 34.57
CA VAL A 164 -23.48 -14.13 34.49
C VAL A 164 -23.82 -15.61 34.22
N LYS A 165 -22.81 -16.44 33.94
CA LYS A 165 -22.86 -17.90 33.72
C LYS A 165 -23.94 -18.61 34.54
N GLY A 166 -24.78 -19.38 33.87
CA GLY A 166 -25.86 -20.17 34.49
C GLY A 166 -27.10 -19.38 34.93
N ARG A 167 -27.16 -18.04 34.79
CA ARG A 167 -28.42 -17.29 35.00
C ARG A 167 -29.42 -17.62 33.92
N ASN A 168 -30.63 -18.06 34.28
CA ASN A 168 -31.63 -18.48 33.29
C ASN A 168 -32.00 -17.35 32.32
N ASN A 169 -32.25 -16.14 32.81
CA ASN A 169 -32.77 -15.04 32.00
C ASN A 169 -31.76 -14.33 31.06
N VAL A 170 -30.55 -14.86 30.84
CA VAL A 170 -29.72 -14.44 29.70
C VAL A 170 -30.13 -15.25 28.48
N LEU A 171 -30.74 -14.62 27.47
CA LEU A 171 -31.15 -15.31 26.25
C LEU A 171 -29.93 -15.72 25.43
N ALA A 172 -29.03 -14.75 25.19
CA ALA A 172 -27.87 -14.91 24.33
C ALA A 172 -26.83 -13.84 24.61
N PHE A 173 -25.60 -14.07 24.13
CA PHE A 173 -24.58 -13.04 23.97
C PHE A 173 -24.50 -12.54 22.53
N LEU A 174 -24.23 -11.24 22.36
CA LEU A 174 -23.79 -10.64 21.11
C LEU A 174 -22.30 -10.33 21.24
N VAL A 175 -21.44 -11.07 20.54
CA VAL A 175 -19.98 -10.84 20.56
C VAL A 175 -19.58 -9.89 19.43
N GLY A 176 -19.34 -8.63 19.80
CA GLY A 176 -19.12 -7.53 18.85
C GLY A 176 -20.42 -6.93 18.30
N ASN A 177 -20.28 -5.69 17.81
CA ASN A 177 -21.33 -4.92 17.14
C ASN A 177 -20.67 -4.08 16.05
N GLU A 178 -21.16 -4.18 14.81
CA GLU A 178 -20.77 -3.30 13.69
C GLU A 178 -19.25 -3.13 13.53
N ILE A 179 -18.55 -4.24 13.32
CA ILE A 179 -17.14 -4.23 12.91
C ILE A 179 -17.01 -3.36 11.66
N LEU A 180 -16.03 -2.45 11.65
CA LEU A 180 -15.91 -1.50 10.55
C LEU A 180 -15.50 -2.24 9.26
N PRO A 181 -16.14 -1.96 8.10
CA PRO A 181 -15.72 -2.51 6.81
C PRO A 181 -14.24 -2.25 6.49
N GLU A 182 -13.70 -1.14 7.02
CA GLU A 182 -12.28 -0.81 7.06
C GLU A 182 -11.42 -1.94 7.66
N VAL A 183 -11.79 -2.49 8.83
CA VAL A 183 -11.04 -3.58 9.48
C VAL A 183 -11.14 -4.87 8.68
N VAL A 184 -12.31 -5.17 8.09
CA VAL A 184 -12.49 -6.35 7.22
C VAL A 184 -11.64 -6.25 5.96
N PHE A 185 -11.48 -5.04 5.42
CA PHE A 185 -10.61 -4.74 4.28
C PHE A 185 -9.12 -4.87 4.66
N GLN A 186 -8.68 -4.19 5.72
CA GLN A 186 -7.28 -4.16 6.16
C GLN A 186 -6.75 -5.52 6.66
N THR A 187 -7.55 -6.23 7.47
CA THR A 187 -7.12 -7.48 8.14
C THR A 187 -7.52 -8.75 7.39
N GLY A 188 -8.47 -8.63 6.45
CA GLY A 188 -8.99 -9.72 5.65
C GLY A 188 -10.06 -10.57 6.36
N ILE A 189 -11.06 -10.98 5.58
CA ILE A 189 -12.20 -11.80 6.03
C ILE A 189 -11.79 -12.98 6.94
N PRO A 190 -10.75 -13.80 6.64
CA PRO A 190 -10.40 -14.93 7.50
C PRO A 190 -9.92 -14.55 8.91
N ALA A 191 -9.29 -13.39 9.09
CA ALA A 191 -8.87 -12.91 10.42
C ALA A 191 -10.10 -12.52 11.26
N VAL A 192 -11.06 -11.84 10.63
CA VAL A 192 -12.32 -11.40 11.27
C VAL A 192 -13.20 -12.58 11.63
N GLU A 193 -13.46 -13.48 10.68
CA GLU A 193 -14.23 -14.70 10.94
C GLU A 193 -13.55 -15.60 11.98
N SER A 194 -12.21 -15.69 12.00
CA SER A 194 -11.48 -16.46 13.00
C SER A 194 -11.59 -15.87 14.41
N LEU A 195 -11.54 -14.54 14.58
CA LEU A 195 -11.75 -13.92 15.90
C LEU A 195 -13.21 -14.07 16.38
N LEU A 196 -14.18 -13.88 15.48
CA LEU A 196 -15.60 -14.07 15.77
C LEU A 196 -15.92 -15.53 16.16
N GLN A 197 -15.37 -16.51 15.43
CA GLN A 197 -15.45 -17.92 15.76
C GLN A 197 -14.86 -18.22 17.14
N GLN A 198 -13.67 -17.70 17.45
CA GLN A 198 -13.04 -17.90 18.76
C GLN A 198 -13.84 -17.24 19.89
N ALA A 199 -14.49 -16.09 19.64
CA ALA A 199 -15.39 -15.47 20.61
C ALA A 199 -16.63 -16.34 20.87
N ALA A 200 -17.22 -16.93 19.82
CA ALA A 200 -18.31 -17.91 19.96
C ALA A 200 -17.87 -19.16 20.74
N GLU A 201 -16.69 -19.71 20.44
CA GLU A 201 -16.11 -20.84 21.16
C GLU A 201 -15.85 -20.53 22.65
N VAL A 202 -15.40 -19.31 22.98
CA VAL A 202 -15.24 -18.87 24.38
C VAL A 202 -16.59 -18.78 25.09
N VAL A 203 -17.65 -18.25 24.44
CA VAL A 203 -19.01 -18.27 25.01
C VAL A 203 -19.46 -19.71 25.29
N LYS A 204 -19.27 -20.63 24.33
CA LYS A 204 -19.66 -22.06 24.49
C LYS A 204 -18.79 -22.82 25.49
N ALA A 205 -17.53 -22.44 25.68
CA ALA A 205 -16.66 -23.02 26.71
C ALA A 205 -17.04 -22.56 28.12
N GLU A 206 -17.43 -21.28 28.27
CA GLU A 206 -17.83 -20.74 29.57
C GLU A 206 -19.28 -21.04 29.94
N ASP A 207 -20.25 -20.94 29.03
CA ASP A 207 -21.64 -21.32 29.29
C ASP A 207 -22.20 -22.15 28.12
N PRO A 208 -21.96 -23.48 28.09
CA PRO A 208 -22.32 -24.35 26.97
C PRO A 208 -23.82 -24.36 26.61
N GLY A 209 -24.68 -24.00 27.57
CA GLY A 209 -26.13 -23.90 27.36
C GLY A 209 -26.60 -22.57 26.79
N ARG A 210 -25.69 -21.60 26.55
CA ARG A 210 -26.04 -20.26 26.07
C ARG A 210 -25.99 -20.15 24.55
N LEU A 211 -26.84 -19.28 24.01
CA LEU A 211 -26.81 -18.91 22.60
C LEU A 211 -25.81 -17.76 22.36
N VAL A 212 -25.21 -17.72 21.17
CA VAL A 212 -24.31 -16.66 20.71
C VAL A 212 -24.60 -16.26 19.26
N SER A 213 -24.52 -14.96 19.00
CA SER A 213 -24.49 -14.34 17.68
C SER A 213 -23.52 -13.15 17.71
N TYR A 214 -23.35 -12.52 16.55
CA TYR A 214 -22.79 -11.19 16.36
C TYR A 214 -23.93 -10.23 15.96
N ALA A 215 -23.81 -8.93 16.24
CA ALA A 215 -24.70 -7.88 15.72
C ALA A 215 -24.06 -7.26 14.48
N ASN A 216 -24.43 -7.79 13.30
CA ASN A 216 -23.81 -7.44 12.03
C ASN A 216 -24.42 -6.17 11.40
N TRP A 217 -23.67 -5.53 10.51
CA TRP A 217 -24.12 -4.39 9.71
C TRP A 217 -24.41 -4.85 8.26
N PRO A 218 -25.39 -4.26 7.53
CA PRO A 218 -25.76 -4.73 6.19
C PRO A 218 -24.62 -4.70 5.16
N SER A 219 -23.65 -3.80 5.26
CA SER A 219 -22.50 -3.79 4.34
C SER A 219 -21.53 -4.97 4.53
N LEU A 220 -21.71 -5.76 5.59
CA LEU A 220 -20.97 -6.98 5.89
C LEU A 220 -21.87 -8.23 5.90
N SER A 221 -22.99 -8.20 5.16
CA SER A 221 -23.93 -9.34 5.06
C SER A 221 -23.31 -10.63 4.52
N PHE A 222 -22.18 -10.52 3.81
CA PHE A 222 -21.42 -11.63 3.24
C PHE A 222 -20.57 -12.43 4.25
N LEU A 223 -20.38 -11.94 5.49
CA LEU A 223 -19.62 -12.65 6.51
C LEU A 223 -20.32 -13.96 6.92
N ASN A 224 -19.53 -14.99 7.18
CA ASN A 224 -20.01 -16.35 7.45
C ASN A 224 -20.96 -16.42 8.67
N THR A 225 -22.25 -16.60 8.42
CA THR A 225 -23.28 -16.78 9.46
C THR A 225 -23.46 -18.22 9.93
N SER A 226 -22.76 -19.19 9.35
CA SER A 226 -22.96 -20.62 9.66
C SER A 226 -22.60 -20.99 11.10
N ILE A 227 -21.76 -20.18 11.76
CA ILE A 227 -21.20 -20.42 13.09
C ILE A 227 -22.13 -20.03 14.28
N TRP A 228 -23.11 -19.14 14.06
CA TRP A 228 -23.96 -18.59 15.13
C TRP A 228 -25.17 -19.47 15.47
N ASP A 229 -25.73 -19.39 16.68
CA ASP A 229 -26.99 -20.11 17.01
C ASP A 229 -28.23 -19.47 16.33
N PHE A 230 -28.16 -18.15 16.12
CA PHE A 230 -29.14 -17.31 15.43
C PHE A 230 -28.39 -16.21 14.68
N VAL A 231 -29.09 -15.43 13.84
CA VAL A 231 -28.45 -14.34 13.06
C VAL A 231 -28.96 -12.99 13.55
N GLY A 232 -28.04 -12.08 13.85
CA GLY A 232 -28.31 -10.71 14.28
C GLY A 232 -27.84 -9.66 13.25
N PHE A 233 -28.72 -8.73 12.90
CA PHE A 233 -28.37 -7.54 12.10
C PHE A 233 -28.97 -6.27 12.71
N ASN A 234 -28.15 -5.23 12.84
CA ASN A 234 -28.65 -3.87 13.03
C ASN A 234 -29.17 -3.36 11.68
N LEU A 235 -30.37 -2.76 11.66
CA LEU A 235 -31.04 -2.40 10.41
C LEU A 235 -31.92 -1.17 10.57
N TYR A 236 -31.63 -0.14 9.79
CA TYR A 236 -32.36 1.13 9.80
C TYR A 236 -32.97 1.40 8.42
N PRO A 237 -34.15 2.03 8.32
CA PRO A 237 -34.87 2.17 7.06
C PRO A 237 -34.27 3.20 6.10
N TYR A 238 -33.32 4.03 6.57
CA TYR A 238 -32.68 5.10 5.80
C TYR A 238 -31.30 4.72 5.23
N GLU A 239 -30.60 3.73 5.79
CA GLU A 239 -29.22 3.41 5.40
C GLU A 239 -28.83 1.95 5.68
N PRO A 240 -27.97 1.30 4.84
CA PRO A 240 -27.51 1.71 3.50
C PRO A 240 -28.61 1.70 2.43
N SER A 241 -28.30 2.18 1.23
CA SER A 241 -29.25 2.22 0.09
C SER A 241 -29.76 0.86 -0.38
N SER A 242 -29.06 -0.24 -0.07
CA SER A 242 -29.62 -1.58 -0.25
C SER A 242 -30.93 -1.73 0.54
N VAL A 243 -31.00 -1.15 1.74
CA VAL A 243 -32.19 -1.11 2.61
C VAL A 243 -33.14 0.00 2.18
N SER A 244 -32.66 1.23 1.99
CA SER A 244 -33.54 2.41 1.83
C SER A 244 -33.99 2.70 0.40
N HIS A 245 -33.36 2.11 -0.61
CA HIS A 245 -33.73 2.28 -2.03
C HIS A 245 -33.99 0.96 -2.76
N ALA A 246 -33.07 -0.01 -2.71
CA ALA A 246 -33.18 -1.21 -3.53
C ALA A 246 -34.26 -2.17 -3.00
N PHE A 247 -34.07 -2.76 -1.81
CA PHE A 247 -34.99 -3.75 -1.24
C PHE A 247 -36.17 -3.15 -0.46
N GLY A 248 -36.02 -1.96 0.12
CA GLY A 248 -36.91 -1.47 1.17
C GLY A 248 -36.68 -2.21 2.50
N PHE A 249 -36.99 -1.58 3.64
CA PHE A 249 -36.73 -2.15 4.97
C PHE A 249 -37.24 -3.59 5.12
N ARG A 250 -38.53 -3.84 4.87
CA ARG A 250 -39.14 -5.17 4.94
C ARG A 250 -38.52 -6.15 3.93
N GLY A 251 -38.32 -5.71 2.68
CA GLY A 251 -37.69 -6.54 1.65
C GLY A 251 -36.27 -6.97 2.02
N TYR A 252 -35.51 -6.13 2.72
CA TYR A 252 -34.18 -6.49 3.20
C TYR A 252 -34.22 -7.50 4.35
N VAL A 253 -35.19 -7.41 5.27
CA VAL A 253 -35.41 -8.46 6.29
C VAL A 253 -35.82 -9.79 5.64
N GLU A 254 -36.70 -9.77 4.62
CA GLU A 254 -37.07 -10.98 3.86
C GLU A 254 -35.87 -11.58 3.09
N HIS A 255 -34.96 -10.73 2.59
CA HIS A 255 -33.70 -11.15 1.95
C HIS A 255 -32.71 -11.75 2.94
N LEU A 256 -32.41 -11.07 4.06
CA LEU A 256 -31.53 -11.57 5.12
C LEU A 256 -32.00 -12.93 5.66
N ARG A 257 -33.33 -13.12 5.80
CA ARG A 257 -33.90 -14.42 6.20
C ARG A 257 -33.58 -15.54 5.19
N GLN A 258 -33.62 -15.24 3.89
CA GLN A 258 -33.38 -16.22 2.83
C GLN A 258 -31.90 -16.49 2.56
N ALA A 259 -31.07 -15.46 2.59
CA ALA A 259 -29.65 -15.51 2.26
C ALA A 259 -28.77 -15.86 3.47
N ALA A 260 -28.95 -15.18 4.60
CA ALA A 260 -28.05 -15.21 5.74
C ALA A 260 -28.54 -16.08 6.91
N ALA A 261 -29.85 -16.13 7.17
CA ALA A 261 -30.43 -16.78 8.35
C ALA A 261 -31.21 -18.08 8.09
N ARG A 262 -31.16 -18.63 6.87
CA ARG A 262 -31.98 -19.78 6.45
C ARG A 262 -31.86 -20.98 7.41
N GLY A 263 -32.98 -21.38 8.03
CA GLY A 263 -33.02 -22.50 8.98
C GLY A 263 -32.58 -22.15 10.41
N LYS A 264 -32.25 -20.89 10.70
CA LYS A 264 -31.94 -20.33 12.02
C LYS A 264 -32.92 -19.19 12.35
N PRO A 265 -33.04 -18.76 13.62
CA PRO A 265 -33.78 -17.55 13.95
C PRO A 265 -33.08 -16.31 13.39
N LEU A 266 -33.84 -15.35 12.88
CA LEU A 266 -33.37 -14.00 12.55
C LEU A 266 -33.83 -13.01 13.62
N VAL A 267 -32.92 -12.15 14.08
CA VAL A 267 -33.21 -11.03 14.98
C VAL A 267 -32.69 -9.74 14.35
N ILE A 268 -33.55 -8.74 14.21
CA ILE A 268 -33.10 -7.37 13.96
C ILE A 268 -32.65 -6.79 15.30
N THR A 269 -31.34 -6.70 15.50
CA THR A 269 -30.70 -6.36 16.77
C THR A 269 -30.71 -4.87 17.10
N GLU A 270 -30.96 -4.02 16.11
CA GLU A 270 -31.34 -2.61 16.29
C GLU A 270 -32.26 -2.17 15.14
N THR A 271 -33.27 -1.36 15.45
CA THR A 271 -33.98 -0.52 14.47
C THR A 271 -34.66 0.63 15.20
N GLY A 272 -34.65 1.84 14.64
CA GLY A 272 -35.10 3.05 15.34
C GLY A 272 -35.36 4.23 14.40
N LEU A 273 -35.90 5.31 14.97
CA LEU A 273 -36.13 6.60 14.30
C LEU A 273 -35.93 7.75 15.29
N SER A 274 -35.13 8.74 14.89
CA SER A 274 -34.80 9.91 15.72
C SER A 274 -35.82 11.04 15.56
N VAL A 275 -36.08 11.75 16.66
CA VAL A 275 -36.93 12.98 16.69
C VAL A 275 -36.13 14.25 17.00
N SER A 276 -34.83 14.26 16.69
CA SER A 276 -34.01 15.48 16.73
C SER A 276 -34.65 16.58 15.86
N PRO A 277 -34.65 17.86 16.29
CA PRO A 277 -35.20 18.97 15.51
C PRO A 277 -34.52 19.16 14.15
N ASN A 278 -33.24 18.82 14.02
CA ASN A 278 -32.50 18.87 12.76
C ASN A 278 -32.41 17.48 12.10
N SER A 279 -32.12 17.46 10.79
CA SER A 279 -31.78 16.25 10.04
C SER A 279 -30.34 16.40 9.55
N PHE A 280 -29.42 15.59 10.07
CA PHE A 280 -28.00 15.68 9.72
C PHE A 280 -27.68 15.09 8.33
N THR A 281 -28.64 14.39 7.72
CA THR A 281 -28.54 13.85 6.36
C THR A 281 -29.75 14.25 5.51
N SER A 282 -29.68 13.97 4.21
CA SER A 282 -30.82 14.02 3.29
C SER A 282 -31.75 12.80 3.39
N LYS A 283 -31.41 11.81 4.23
CA LYS A 283 -32.10 10.52 4.36
C LYS A 283 -33.08 10.58 5.54
N ALA A 284 -34.38 10.65 5.23
CA ALA A 284 -35.44 10.86 6.24
C ALA A 284 -35.50 9.74 7.29
N GLY A 285 -35.57 10.11 8.57
CA GLY A 285 -35.62 9.19 9.72
C GLY A 285 -34.43 9.33 10.68
N TYR A 286 -33.34 9.92 10.21
CA TYR A 286 -32.18 10.31 11.02
C TYR A 286 -32.29 11.78 11.48
N GLY A 287 -33.32 12.04 12.28
CA GLY A 287 -33.73 13.38 12.71
C GLY A 287 -34.79 14.00 11.79
N GLY A 288 -35.20 15.23 12.11
CA GLY A 288 -36.25 15.98 11.41
C GLY A 288 -37.67 15.45 11.58
N LEU A 289 -37.90 14.43 12.40
CA LEU A 289 -39.22 13.86 12.65
C LEU A 289 -39.87 14.46 13.90
N SER A 290 -41.19 14.72 13.83
CA SER A 290 -41.96 14.94 15.05
C SER A 290 -42.26 13.60 15.76
N PRO A 291 -42.44 13.58 17.09
CA PRO A 291 -42.85 12.38 17.83
C PRO A 291 -44.13 11.71 17.30
N ALA A 292 -45.03 12.46 16.67
CA ALA A 292 -46.24 11.91 16.04
C ALA A 292 -45.94 11.06 14.79
N ILE A 293 -44.91 11.45 14.01
CA ILE A 293 -44.43 10.73 12.82
C ILE A 293 -43.56 9.55 13.24
N GLN A 294 -42.64 9.74 14.21
CA GLN A 294 -41.84 8.67 14.80
C GLN A 294 -42.73 7.52 15.30
N ARG A 295 -43.76 7.83 16.09
CA ARG A 295 -44.79 6.88 16.55
C ARG A 295 -45.43 6.06 15.41
N GLU A 296 -45.68 6.69 14.27
CA GLU A 296 -46.37 6.05 13.14
C GLU A 296 -45.42 5.16 12.34
N GLN A 297 -44.27 5.69 11.94
CA GLN A 297 -43.27 4.97 11.16
C GLN A 297 -42.59 3.86 11.99
N LEU A 298 -42.25 4.11 13.26
CA LEU A 298 -41.62 3.10 14.13
C LEU A 298 -42.55 1.92 14.41
N LEU A 299 -43.87 2.16 14.48
CA LEU A 299 -44.86 1.08 14.59
C LEU A 299 -44.95 0.26 13.29
N GLN A 300 -44.81 0.88 12.12
CA GLN A 300 -44.76 0.18 10.85
C GLN A 300 -43.49 -0.67 10.72
N LEU A 301 -42.30 -0.13 11.03
CA LEU A 301 -41.04 -0.89 11.10
C LEU A 301 -41.17 -2.10 12.02
N TRP A 302 -41.78 -1.91 13.19
CA TRP A 302 -41.99 -2.98 14.17
C TRP A 302 -42.94 -4.08 13.65
N ASP A 303 -44.00 -3.73 12.92
CA ASP A 303 -44.84 -4.75 12.26
C ASP A 303 -44.07 -5.49 11.15
N ASP A 304 -43.31 -4.75 10.33
CA ASP A 304 -42.57 -5.25 9.17
C ASP A 304 -41.47 -6.26 9.52
N VAL A 305 -40.75 -6.08 10.64
CA VAL A 305 -39.80 -7.09 11.15
C VAL A 305 -40.49 -8.45 11.30
N PHE A 306 -41.70 -8.46 11.86
CA PHE A 306 -42.47 -9.69 12.03
C PHE A 306 -43.20 -10.14 10.75
N GLN A 307 -43.59 -9.23 9.85
CA GLN A 307 -44.19 -9.59 8.56
C GLN A 307 -43.19 -10.23 7.60
N ALA A 308 -41.92 -9.82 7.64
CA ALA A 308 -40.82 -10.49 6.95
C ALA A 308 -40.51 -11.91 7.51
N GLY A 309 -41.05 -12.23 8.69
CA GLY A 309 -40.89 -13.51 9.35
C GLY A 309 -39.58 -13.65 10.13
N ALA A 310 -39.02 -12.56 10.64
CA ALA A 310 -37.99 -12.63 11.69
C ALA A 310 -38.61 -13.05 13.04
N GLN A 311 -37.80 -13.64 13.91
CA GLN A 311 -38.20 -14.12 15.24
C GLN A 311 -37.82 -13.13 16.35
N GLY A 312 -37.19 -12.02 15.98
CA GLY A 312 -36.90 -10.94 16.90
C GLY A 312 -36.75 -9.58 16.23
N GLY A 313 -37.12 -8.55 16.99
CA GLY A 313 -36.72 -7.17 16.75
C GLY A 313 -36.27 -6.53 18.07
N VAL A 314 -35.48 -5.45 17.97
CA VAL A 314 -35.08 -4.59 19.09
C VAL A 314 -35.29 -3.14 18.68
N ILE A 315 -36.11 -2.40 19.41
CA ILE A 315 -36.25 -0.95 19.22
C ILE A 315 -35.01 -0.24 19.76
N PHE A 316 -34.42 0.65 18.98
CA PHE A 316 -33.41 1.62 19.39
C PHE A 316 -34.10 2.99 19.62
N GLU A 317 -34.20 3.52 20.85
CA GLU A 317 -33.91 2.86 22.14
C GLU A 317 -34.77 3.35 23.32
N TRP A 318 -34.46 2.91 24.55
CA TRP A 318 -35.29 3.21 25.73
C TRP A 318 -35.28 4.68 26.14
N ASN A 319 -34.11 5.32 26.15
CA ASN A 319 -33.86 6.65 26.66
C ASN A 319 -33.33 7.57 25.55
N ASP A 320 -33.61 8.87 25.63
CA ASP A 320 -32.76 9.87 24.98
C ASP A 320 -31.38 9.84 25.67
N GLU A 321 -30.31 9.67 24.90
CA GLU A 321 -28.95 9.51 25.43
C GLU A 321 -28.08 10.71 25.06
N TRP A 322 -28.06 11.71 25.94
CA TRP A 322 -27.34 12.99 25.82
C TRP A 322 -25.80 12.87 25.82
N TRP A 323 -25.22 11.73 25.45
CA TRP A 323 -23.78 11.47 25.52
C TRP A 323 -23.21 10.77 24.27
N LYS A 324 -24.04 10.54 23.24
CA LYS A 324 -23.78 9.50 22.23
C LYS A 324 -22.52 9.74 21.42
N ASN A 325 -22.32 10.96 20.91
CA ASN A 325 -21.16 11.29 20.10
C ASN A 325 -19.90 11.54 20.95
N ALA A 326 -20.02 12.19 22.11
CA ALA A 326 -18.92 12.47 23.04
C ALA A 326 -17.73 13.22 22.38
N GLU A 327 -17.99 13.99 21.32
CA GLU A 327 -16.96 14.73 20.58
C GLU A 327 -16.35 15.87 21.41
N SER A 328 -16.99 16.25 22.53
CA SER A 328 -16.51 17.29 23.44
C SER A 328 -16.56 16.87 24.92
N THR A 329 -15.74 17.49 25.77
CA THR A 329 -15.80 17.26 27.22
C THR A 329 -16.95 18.06 27.85
N GLY A 330 -17.99 17.38 28.33
CA GLY A 330 -19.19 18.00 28.90
C GLY A 330 -20.46 17.80 28.07
N ASP A 331 -20.33 17.14 26.90
CA ASP A 331 -21.40 16.64 26.02
C ASP A 331 -22.58 16.12 26.84
N GLU A 332 -22.29 15.28 27.84
CA GLU A 332 -23.25 14.52 28.64
C GLU A 332 -24.34 15.39 29.32
N ALA A 333 -24.08 16.69 29.49
CA ALA A 333 -24.93 17.64 30.20
C ALA A 333 -25.87 18.44 29.29
N THR A 334 -25.79 18.26 27.97
CA THR A 334 -26.57 18.97 26.94
C THR A 334 -27.27 18.01 26.01
N HIS A 335 -28.48 18.34 25.57
CA HIS A 335 -29.17 17.64 24.47
C HIS A 335 -28.88 18.47 23.22
N ASP A 336 -28.11 17.95 22.26
CA ASP A 336 -27.82 18.73 21.05
C ASP A 336 -28.93 18.54 20.00
N ASP A 337 -29.58 19.65 19.63
CA ASP A 337 -30.52 19.69 18.52
C ASP A 337 -29.86 19.28 17.19
N ALA A 338 -28.53 19.34 17.07
CA ALA A 338 -27.78 18.99 15.87
C ALA A 338 -27.43 17.49 15.74
N ASP A 339 -27.44 16.72 16.83
CA ASP A 339 -27.14 15.28 16.82
C ASP A 339 -28.43 14.43 16.81
N PRO A 340 -28.69 13.62 15.77
CA PRO A 340 -29.81 12.70 15.77
C PRO A 340 -29.70 11.51 16.75
N GLU A 341 -28.51 11.06 17.17
CA GLU A 341 -28.37 9.86 18.03
C GLU A 341 -28.97 10.05 19.42
N GLU A 342 -28.94 11.28 19.96
CA GLU A 342 -29.45 11.55 21.32
C GLU A 342 -30.98 11.52 21.42
N TRP A 343 -31.70 11.41 20.29
CA TRP A 343 -33.15 11.59 20.20
C TRP A 343 -33.91 10.35 19.69
N PHE A 344 -33.31 9.16 19.80
CA PHE A 344 -33.98 7.88 19.53
C PHE A 344 -34.87 7.38 20.68
N GLY A 345 -34.92 8.08 21.82
CA GLY A 345 -35.53 7.61 23.04
C GLY A 345 -37.05 7.43 23.00
N LEU A 346 -37.54 6.30 23.49
CA LEU A 346 -38.94 6.12 23.90
C LEU A 346 -39.28 6.94 25.16
N LEU A 347 -38.29 7.28 25.99
CA LEU A 347 -38.38 8.24 27.09
C LEU A 347 -37.56 9.50 26.77
N GLU A 348 -38.16 10.67 26.92
CA GLU A 348 -37.50 11.99 26.82
C GLU A 348 -37.15 12.57 28.20
N PHE A 349 -36.05 13.30 28.30
CA PHE A 349 -35.67 14.01 29.53
C PHE A 349 -35.99 15.50 29.45
N SER A 350 -36.31 16.10 30.59
CA SER A 350 -36.60 17.53 30.68
C SER A 350 -35.48 18.26 31.42
N PRO A 351 -35.08 19.48 31.02
CA PRO A 351 -34.06 20.25 31.76
C PRO A 351 -34.42 20.56 33.23
N GLN A 352 -35.68 20.32 33.65
CA GLN A 352 -36.16 20.47 35.03
C GLN A 352 -36.29 19.15 35.81
N ASP A 353 -36.28 18.00 35.12
CA ASP A 353 -36.21 16.65 35.68
C ASP A 353 -35.52 15.73 34.67
N GLN A 354 -34.25 15.44 34.96
CA GLN A 354 -33.36 14.55 34.21
C GLN A 354 -33.29 13.15 34.85
N ARG A 355 -34.05 12.88 35.92
CA ARG A 355 -34.00 11.61 36.67
C ARG A 355 -35.08 10.63 36.21
N GLU A 356 -36.31 11.12 36.04
CA GLU A 356 -37.44 10.33 35.54
C GLU A 356 -37.81 10.71 34.10
N GLY A 357 -37.42 9.86 33.15
CA GLY A 357 -37.77 10.06 31.74
C GLY A 357 -39.28 10.02 31.49
N ARG A 358 -39.76 10.87 30.59
CA ARG A 358 -41.18 11.02 30.23
C ARG A 358 -41.48 10.19 28.98
N PRO A 359 -42.48 9.30 28.97
CA PRO A 359 -42.72 8.48 27.79
C PRO A 359 -43.26 9.28 26.59
N ARG A 360 -42.57 9.20 25.45
CA ARG A 360 -43.03 9.77 24.18
C ARG A 360 -44.26 9.02 23.65
N VAL A 361 -45.00 9.62 22.71
CA VAL A 361 -46.20 8.97 22.12
C VAL A 361 -45.92 7.65 21.39
N ALA A 362 -44.68 7.41 20.96
CA ALA A 362 -44.24 6.12 20.40
C ALA A 362 -44.29 4.97 21.43
N TYR A 363 -43.93 5.24 22.70
CA TYR A 363 -43.98 4.25 23.77
C TYR A 363 -45.37 3.68 23.98
N GLU A 364 -46.41 4.52 24.08
CA GLU A 364 -47.80 4.05 24.29
C GLU A 364 -48.34 3.28 23.07
N ALA A 365 -47.92 3.63 21.85
CA ALA A 365 -48.29 2.89 20.63
C ALA A 365 -47.66 1.48 20.60
N LEU A 366 -46.35 1.38 20.83
CA LEU A 366 -45.64 0.11 20.94
C LEU A 366 -46.17 -0.73 22.11
N LYS A 367 -46.44 -0.10 23.26
CA LYS A 367 -47.05 -0.73 24.45
C LYS A 367 -48.42 -1.33 24.18
N ALA A 368 -49.24 -0.71 23.33
CA ALA A 368 -50.50 -1.30 22.89
C ALA A 368 -50.25 -2.49 21.95
N TYR A 369 -49.46 -2.31 20.89
CA TYR A 369 -49.16 -3.34 19.89
C TYR A 369 -48.53 -4.60 20.52
N ASN A 370 -47.52 -4.43 21.38
CA ASN A 370 -46.79 -5.50 22.05
C ASN A 370 -47.65 -6.43 22.93
N GLN A 371 -48.88 -6.04 23.30
CA GLN A 371 -49.78 -6.92 24.04
C GLN A 371 -50.22 -8.14 23.20
N ALA A 372 -50.33 -8.02 21.88
CA ALA A 372 -50.77 -9.09 20.98
C ALA A 372 -50.32 -8.86 19.53
N ILE A 373 -49.12 -9.34 19.18
CA ILE A 373 -48.50 -9.20 17.85
C ILE A 373 -49.12 -10.17 16.84
N LEU A 374 -49.56 -9.68 15.68
CA LEU A 374 -50.18 -10.49 14.61
C LEU A 374 -49.12 -11.01 13.63
N LEU A 375 -48.67 -12.25 13.84
CA LEU A 375 -47.65 -12.93 13.03
C LEU A 375 -48.22 -13.60 11.77
N SER A 376 -49.51 -13.90 11.75
CA SER A 376 -50.22 -14.42 10.58
C SER A 376 -51.68 -13.98 10.67
N PRO A 377 -52.34 -13.55 9.58
CA PRO A 377 -51.84 -13.51 8.21
C PRO A 377 -50.76 -12.43 8.03
N VAL A 378 -49.73 -12.76 7.25
CA VAL A 378 -48.68 -11.84 6.83
C VAL A 378 -49.29 -10.78 5.90
N SER A 379 -48.92 -9.52 6.09
CA SER A 379 -49.39 -8.42 5.23
C SER A 379 -48.86 -8.53 3.80
N HIS A 380 -49.67 -8.12 2.81
CA HIS A 380 -49.37 -8.20 1.37
C HIS A 380 -49.15 -9.63 0.80
N GLU A 381 -49.65 -10.66 1.49
CA GLU A 381 -49.70 -12.03 0.96
C GLU A 381 -51.11 -12.42 0.46
N TRP A 382 -51.18 -13.43 -0.42
CA TRP A 382 -52.40 -13.92 -1.05
C TRP A 382 -52.94 -15.18 -0.36
N TYR A 383 -54.26 -15.24 -0.14
CA TYR A 383 -54.93 -16.35 0.58
C TYR A 383 -56.17 -16.86 -0.17
N GLU A 384 -56.25 -18.16 -0.48
CA GLU A 384 -57.32 -18.69 -1.34
C GLU A 384 -58.61 -19.08 -0.61
N ALA A 385 -58.52 -19.84 0.50
CA ALA A 385 -59.69 -20.54 1.07
C ALA A 385 -59.88 -20.41 2.59
N ARG A 386 -58.81 -20.16 3.35
CA ARG A 386 -58.84 -20.00 4.82
C ARG A 386 -57.75 -19.03 5.25
N LEU A 387 -58.06 -18.18 6.23
CA LEU A 387 -57.13 -17.18 6.74
C LEU A 387 -56.53 -17.68 8.08
N PRO A 388 -55.24 -18.08 8.12
CA PRO A 388 -54.58 -18.44 9.37
C PRO A 388 -54.39 -17.20 10.23
N VAL A 389 -54.85 -17.24 11.48
CA VAL A 389 -54.58 -16.20 12.48
C VAL A 389 -53.60 -16.79 13.50
N THR A 390 -52.42 -16.20 13.63
CA THR A 390 -51.43 -16.55 14.65
C THR A 390 -51.00 -15.28 15.37
N VAL A 391 -51.13 -15.28 16.70
CA VAL A 391 -50.87 -14.11 17.55
C VAL A 391 -49.95 -14.50 18.70
N TYR A 392 -48.94 -13.66 18.96
CA TYR A 392 -48.03 -13.78 20.11
C TYR A 392 -48.34 -12.68 21.13
N ALA A 393 -48.75 -13.07 22.34
CA ALA A 393 -49.36 -12.17 23.31
C ALA A 393 -48.60 -12.10 24.65
N THR A 394 -48.80 -11.02 25.41
CA THR A 394 -48.33 -10.94 26.80
C THR A 394 -49.19 -11.82 27.72
N GLY A 395 -48.62 -12.24 28.86
CA GLY A 395 -49.37 -13.00 29.87
C GLY A 395 -50.58 -12.25 30.47
N ARG A 396 -50.70 -10.94 30.21
CA ARG A 396 -51.85 -10.08 30.56
C ARG A 396 -53.09 -10.37 29.72
N VAL A 397 -52.93 -10.94 28.53
CA VAL A 397 -54.05 -11.26 27.63
C VAL A 397 -54.75 -12.54 28.09
N ALA A 398 -56.04 -12.42 28.37
CA ALA A 398 -56.90 -13.52 28.82
C ALA A 398 -57.85 -14.01 27.73
N ARG A 399 -58.07 -13.23 26.65
CA ARG A 399 -58.93 -13.60 25.51
C ARG A 399 -58.53 -12.80 24.27
N ILE A 400 -58.54 -13.44 23.10
CA ILE A 400 -58.36 -12.80 21.80
C ILE A 400 -59.50 -13.23 20.88
N ARG A 401 -60.08 -12.30 20.12
CA ARG A 401 -61.08 -12.58 19.07
C ARG A 401 -60.68 -11.96 17.74
N ALA A 402 -61.09 -12.60 16.65
CA ALA A 402 -60.84 -12.15 15.29
C ALA A 402 -62.11 -12.20 14.42
N ARG A 403 -62.16 -11.41 13.35
CA ARG A 403 -63.18 -11.49 12.29
C ARG A 403 -62.66 -10.89 10.98
N VAL A 404 -63.28 -11.28 9.86
CA VAL A 404 -63.07 -10.62 8.55
C VAL A 404 -64.22 -9.64 8.29
N ASN A 405 -63.93 -8.47 7.71
CA ASN A 405 -64.87 -7.43 7.31
C ASN A 405 -65.87 -7.01 8.41
N ARG A 406 -67.10 -7.53 8.35
CA ARG A 406 -68.19 -7.27 9.32
C ARG A 406 -68.77 -8.56 9.91
N ASP A 407 -68.10 -9.70 9.73
CA ASP A 407 -68.59 -11.01 10.16
C ASP A 407 -68.66 -11.18 11.68
N LYS A 408 -69.23 -12.32 12.08
CA LYS A 408 -69.23 -12.80 13.46
C LYS A 408 -67.81 -12.86 14.00
N TRP A 409 -67.64 -12.41 15.25
CA TRP A 409 -66.41 -12.63 16.00
C TRP A 409 -66.21 -14.13 16.27
N LEU A 410 -65.01 -14.63 16.00
CA LEU A 410 -64.54 -15.94 16.39
C LEU A 410 -63.45 -15.78 17.45
N GLU A 411 -63.54 -16.53 18.54
CA GLU A 411 -62.51 -16.57 19.57
C GLU A 411 -61.28 -17.31 19.05
N VAL A 412 -60.09 -16.80 19.35
CA VAL A 412 -58.81 -17.40 18.97
C VAL A 412 -58.39 -18.37 20.08
N VAL A 413 -57.91 -19.56 19.71
CA VAL A 413 -57.58 -20.61 20.67
C VAL A 413 -56.20 -20.36 21.27
N ARG A 414 -56.13 -20.28 22.60
CA ARG A 414 -54.84 -20.26 23.32
C ARG A 414 -54.19 -21.63 23.26
N LEU A 415 -52.96 -21.70 22.76
CA LEU A 415 -52.14 -22.90 22.73
C LEU A 415 -51.13 -22.93 23.88
N SER A 416 -50.67 -21.76 24.33
CA SER A 416 -49.73 -21.59 25.44
C SER A 416 -49.96 -20.26 26.17
N PRO A 417 -49.27 -19.95 27.28
CA PRO A 417 -49.24 -18.62 27.88
C PRO A 417 -49.07 -17.47 26.86
N HIS A 418 -48.27 -17.67 25.81
CA HIS A 418 -47.99 -16.63 24.81
C HIS A 418 -48.63 -16.89 23.43
N TRP A 419 -48.84 -18.14 23.03
CA TRP A 419 -49.29 -18.47 21.67
C TRP A 419 -50.81 -18.64 21.54
N TRP A 420 -51.37 -17.98 20.53
CA TRP A 420 -52.78 -18.05 20.16
C TRP A 420 -52.92 -18.33 18.65
N LYS A 421 -53.80 -19.27 18.26
CA LYS A 421 -54.09 -19.57 16.85
C LYS A 421 -55.58 -19.76 16.56
N ALA A 422 -55.99 -19.39 15.36
CA ALA A 422 -57.27 -19.74 14.75
C ALA A 422 -57.09 -19.95 13.24
N LEU A 423 -58.07 -20.58 12.61
CA LEU A 423 -58.14 -20.71 11.15
C LEU A 423 -59.51 -20.22 10.72
N LEU A 424 -59.60 -18.96 10.31
CA LEU A 424 -60.86 -18.35 9.92
C LEU A 424 -61.28 -18.91 8.56
N ALA A 425 -62.48 -19.48 8.49
CA ALA A 425 -63.13 -19.71 7.21
C ALA A 425 -63.47 -18.36 6.59
N LEU A 426 -63.12 -18.18 5.32
CA LEU A 426 -63.56 -17.01 4.56
C LEU A 426 -65.08 -17.12 4.34
N PRO A 427 -65.85 -16.03 4.49
CA PRO A 427 -67.29 -16.09 4.26
C PRO A 427 -67.56 -16.40 2.79
N SER A 428 -68.59 -17.20 2.49
CA SER A 428 -68.94 -17.58 1.11
C SER A 428 -69.47 -16.43 0.24
N SER A 429 -69.44 -15.19 0.76
CA SER A 429 -69.66 -13.93 0.04
C SER A 429 -68.38 -13.10 -0.18
N ALA A 430 -67.21 -13.57 0.24
CA ALA A 430 -65.93 -12.98 -0.14
C ALA A 430 -65.56 -13.44 -1.56
N GLY A 431 -65.63 -12.52 -2.51
CA GLY A 431 -64.97 -12.68 -3.81
C GLY A 431 -63.46 -12.43 -3.70
N SER A 432 -62.76 -12.56 -4.82
CA SER A 432 -61.36 -12.13 -4.94
C SER A 432 -61.21 -10.63 -4.75
N GLY A 433 -60.21 -10.19 -4.00
CA GLY A 433 -59.93 -8.78 -3.69
C GLY A 433 -59.38 -8.58 -2.28
N GLU A 434 -59.35 -7.32 -1.85
CA GLU A 434 -58.94 -6.93 -0.50
C GLU A 434 -60.06 -7.08 0.54
N HIS A 435 -59.69 -7.58 1.72
CA HIS A 435 -60.59 -7.71 2.87
C HIS A 435 -59.88 -7.28 4.14
N ARG A 436 -60.62 -6.78 5.13
CA ARG A 436 -60.06 -6.34 6.41
C ARG A 436 -60.21 -7.39 7.49
N LEU A 437 -59.12 -7.94 7.98
CA LEU A 437 -59.07 -8.65 9.26
C LEU A 437 -59.11 -7.63 10.41
N THR A 438 -59.92 -7.89 11.45
CA THR A 438 -59.84 -7.21 12.74
C THR A 438 -59.54 -8.22 13.84
N VAL A 439 -58.55 -7.96 14.68
CA VAL A 439 -58.20 -8.74 15.87
C VAL A 439 -58.27 -7.85 17.10
N GLU A 440 -58.85 -8.34 18.20
CA GLU A 440 -58.98 -7.62 19.47
C GLU A 440 -58.55 -8.52 20.65
N ALA A 441 -57.63 -8.01 21.48
CA ALA A 441 -57.12 -8.70 22.67
C ALA A 441 -57.61 -8.04 23.96
N PHE A 442 -57.97 -8.84 24.96
CA PHE A 442 -58.59 -8.40 26.21
C PHE A 442 -57.87 -8.94 27.45
N ASP A 443 -57.86 -8.16 28.52
CA ASP A 443 -57.41 -8.61 29.85
C ASP A 443 -58.47 -9.46 30.58
N ALA A 444 -58.08 -10.05 31.72
CA ALA A 444 -58.98 -10.84 32.56
C ALA A 444 -60.18 -10.04 33.13
N LYS A 445 -60.11 -8.69 33.12
CA LYS A 445 -61.20 -7.78 33.51
C LYS A 445 -62.05 -7.34 32.31
N ARG A 446 -61.89 -7.99 31.15
CA ARG A 446 -62.56 -7.72 29.86
C ARG A 446 -62.28 -6.32 29.28
N ARG A 447 -61.22 -5.64 29.71
CA ARG A 447 -60.76 -4.38 29.10
C ARG A 447 -60.02 -4.68 27.81
N LEU A 448 -60.29 -3.91 26.76
CA LEU A 448 -59.52 -3.98 25.51
C LEU A 448 -58.08 -3.55 25.79
N LEU A 449 -57.11 -4.38 25.42
CA LEU A 449 -55.68 -4.10 25.53
C LEU A 449 -55.11 -3.58 24.22
N THR A 450 -55.54 -4.16 23.09
CA THR A 450 -55.17 -3.69 21.74
C THR A 450 -56.18 -4.16 20.69
N ARG A 451 -56.20 -3.47 19.56
CA ARG A 451 -56.97 -3.80 18.36
C ARG A 451 -56.07 -3.60 17.14
N ILE A 452 -55.95 -4.63 16.32
CA ILE A 452 -55.22 -4.63 15.05
C ILE A 452 -56.24 -4.71 13.91
N GLU A 453 -56.07 -3.89 12.89
CA GLU A 453 -56.76 -4.00 11.61
C GLU A 453 -55.70 -4.20 10.51
N ARG A 454 -55.86 -5.24 9.68
CA ARG A 454 -54.92 -5.58 8.60
C ARG A 454 -55.69 -5.92 7.32
N THR A 455 -55.23 -5.37 6.19
CA THR A 455 -55.71 -5.75 4.86
C THR A 455 -55.11 -7.09 4.46
N VAL A 456 -55.93 -7.98 3.90
CA VAL A 456 -55.54 -9.30 3.41
C VAL A 456 -56.14 -9.53 2.04
N THR A 457 -55.36 -10.06 1.11
CA THR A 457 -55.77 -10.22 -0.30
C THR A 457 -56.20 -11.65 -0.57
N ILE A 458 -57.37 -11.81 -1.19
CA ILE A 458 -57.97 -13.12 -1.51
C ILE A 458 -57.96 -13.31 -3.03
N GLY A 459 -57.41 -14.43 -3.49
CA GLY A 459 -57.27 -14.75 -4.91
C GLY A 459 -56.11 -15.72 -5.17
N PRO A 460 -55.90 -16.14 -6.43
CA PRO A 460 -54.76 -16.96 -6.80
C PRO A 460 -53.44 -16.18 -6.62
N PRO A 461 -52.37 -16.81 -6.13
CA PRO A 461 -51.08 -16.14 -5.95
C PRO A 461 -50.45 -15.76 -7.29
N GLN A 462 -49.76 -14.62 -7.33
CA GLN A 462 -48.98 -14.22 -8.50
C GLN A 462 -47.79 -15.18 -8.73
N PRO A 463 -47.38 -15.43 -9.99
CA PRO A 463 -46.20 -16.24 -10.28
C PRO A 463 -44.93 -15.50 -9.81
N PRO A 464 -44.11 -16.07 -8.92
CA PRO A 464 -42.94 -15.35 -8.40
C PRO A 464 -41.86 -15.17 -9.46
N VAL A 465 -41.22 -13.99 -9.44
CA VAL A 465 -40.03 -13.68 -10.24
C VAL A 465 -38.75 -14.07 -9.49
N ARG A 466 -37.69 -14.38 -10.24
CA ARG A 466 -36.33 -14.56 -9.75
C ARG A 466 -35.45 -13.45 -10.33
N LEU A 467 -34.82 -12.69 -9.45
CA LEU A 467 -33.72 -11.80 -9.78
C LEU A 467 -32.38 -12.49 -9.49
N THR A 468 -31.38 -12.28 -10.34
CA THR A 468 -29.98 -12.65 -10.08
C THR A 468 -29.06 -11.48 -10.40
N LEU A 469 -28.07 -11.24 -9.55
CA LEU A 469 -27.00 -10.25 -9.74
C LEU A 469 -25.66 -10.98 -9.80
N THR A 470 -24.85 -10.69 -10.83
CA THR A 470 -23.53 -11.29 -11.05
C THR A 470 -22.53 -10.24 -11.51
N THR A 471 -21.30 -10.29 -11.01
CA THR A 471 -20.15 -9.51 -11.52
C THR A 471 -19.23 -10.39 -12.36
N ASP A 472 -18.31 -9.78 -13.13
CA ASP A 472 -17.29 -10.54 -13.88
C ASP A 472 -16.20 -11.17 -12.97
N ARG A 473 -16.05 -10.64 -11.75
CA ARG A 473 -15.19 -11.18 -10.67
C ARG A 473 -15.62 -10.66 -9.30
N SER A 474 -15.25 -11.38 -8.24
CA SER A 474 -15.53 -11.02 -6.84
C SER A 474 -14.43 -10.19 -6.16
N ALA A 475 -13.29 -10.01 -6.83
CA ALA A 475 -12.17 -9.19 -6.36
C ALA A 475 -11.48 -8.46 -7.52
N TYR A 476 -11.00 -7.26 -7.24
CA TYR A 476 -10.30 -6.36 -8.17
C TYR A 476 -9.03 -5.86 -7.47
N GLU A 477 -8.02 -5.46 -8.24
CA GLU A 477 -6.72 -5.01 -7.72
C GLU A 477 -6.42 -3.59 -8.22
N ALA A 478 -6.82 -2.59 -7.43
CA ALA A 478 -6.58 -1.19 -7.71
C ALA A 478 -5.13 -0.84 -7.33
N SER A 479 -4.34 -0.40 -8.32
CA SER A 479 -2.90 -0.14 -8.14
C SER A 479 -2.46 1.32 -8.39
N GLU A 480 -3.42 2.21 -8.68
CA GLU A 480 -3.35 3.69 -8.76
C GLU A 480 -4.56 4.21 -9.56
N ALA A 481 -4.99 3.48 -10.59
CA ALA A 481 -6.29 3.62 -11.24
C ALA A 481 -7.22 2.48 -10.78
N LEU A 482 -8.52 2.78 -10.67
CA LEU A 482 -9.53 1.84 -10.17
C LEU A 482 -10.20 1.12 -11.34
N GLU A 483 -10.09 -0.21 -11.36
CA GLU A 483 -10.58 -1.01 -12.47
C GLU A 483 -12.12 -1.04 -12.52
N PRO A 484 -12.73 -0.88 -13.71
CA PRO A 484 -14.19 -0.88 -13.86
C PRO A 484 -14.81 -2.24 -13.46
N VAL A 485 -15.68 -2.21 -12.46
CA VAL A 485 -16.57 -3.29 -12.06
C VAL A 485 -17.61 -3.50 -13.16
N ARG A 486 -17.72 -4.71 -13.70
CA ARG A 486 -18.77 -5.08 -14.66
C ARG A 486 -19.81 -5.93 -13.98
N TYR A 487 -21.08 -5.55 -14.10
CA TYR A 487 -22.21 -6.24 -13.49
C TYR A 487 -23.28 -6.61 -14.53
N THR A 488 -24.05 -7.63 -14.19
CA THR A 488 -25.29 -8.02 -14.88
C THR A 488 -26.34 -8.33 -13.82
N ILE A 489 -27.45 -7.61 -13.86
CA ILE A 489 -28.70 -8.02 -13.21
C ILE A 489 -29.54 -8.74 -14.26
N ALA A 490 -30.24 -9.82 -13.89
CA ALA A 490 -31.19 -10.50 -14.76
C ALA A 490 -32.48 -10.81 -13.99
N VAL A 491 -33.63 -10.63 -14.65
CA VAL A 491 -34.96 -10.97 -14.12
C VAL A 491 -35.56 -12.09 -14.96
N THR A 492 -36.01 -13.14 -14.28
CA THR A 492 -36.54 -14.38 -14.87
C THR A 492 -37.81 -14.84 -14.17
N ASP A 493 -38.62 -15.65 -14.85
CA ASP A 493 -39.72 -16.36 -14.20
C ASP A 493 -39.25 -17.63 -13.46
N THR A 494 -40.19 -18.34 -12.81
CA THR A 494 -39.91 -19.63 -12.13
C THR A 494 -39.34 -20.73 -13.03
N GLN A 495 -39.40 -20.59 -14.36
CA GLN A 495 -38.86 -21.53 -15.34
C GLN A 495 -37.50 -21.06 -15.90
N GLY A 496 -36.97 -19.93 -15.43
CA GLY A 496 -35.71 -19.34 -15.89
C GLY A 496 -35.82 -18.57 -17.21
N ARG A 497 -37.05 -18.27 -17.68
CA ARG A 497 -37.27 -17.50 -18.92
C ARG A 497 -37.12 -16.00 -18.62
N PRO A 498 -36.42 -15.22 -19.45
CA PRO A 498 -36.19 -13.80 -19.20
C PRO A 498 -37.48 -12.98 -19.27
N ILE A 499 -37.56 -11.92 -18.45
CA ILE A 499 -38.69 -10.99 -18.42
C ILE A 499 -38.20 -9.61 -18.89
N PRO A 500 -38.57 -9.15 -20.10
CA PRO A 500 -38.14 -7.86 -20.64
C PRO A 500 -38.99 -6.69 -20.13
N SER A 501 -38.44 -5.47 -20.21
CA SER A 501 -39.07 -4.22 -19.76
C SER A 501 -39.51 -4.20 -18.28
N TRP A 502 -38.93 -5.06 -17.45
CA TRP A 502 -39.29 -5.24 -16.05
C TRP A 502 -38.50 -4.29 -15.14
N PRO A 503 -39.13 -3.50 -14.25
CA PRO A 503 -38.45 -2.51 -13.42
C PRO A 503 -37.59 -3.16 -12.33
N VAL A 504 -36.38 -2.65 -12.14
CA VAL A 504 -35.45 -3.01 -11.07
C VAL A 504 -34.95 -1.74 -10.40
N ASP A 505 -35.05 -1.72 -9.07
CA ASP A 505 -34.45 -0.71 -8.20
C ASP A 505 -33.12 -1.28 -7.68
N TRP A 506 -31.99 -0.61 -7.95
CA TRP A 506 -30.66 -1.11 -7.59
C TRP A 506 -29.74 -0.01 -7.07
N SER A 507 -28.74 -0.40 -6.30
CA SER A 507 -27.77 0.51 -5.70
C SER A 507 -26.36 -0.05 -5.63
N VAL A 508 -25.39 0.85 -5.44
CA VAL A 508 -23.99 0.56 -5.17
C VAL A 508 -23.55 1.39 -3.98
N ALA A 509 -22.99 0.74 -2.96
CA ALA A 509 -22.47 1.41 -1.77
C ALA A 509 -20.99 1.05 -1.53
N GLU A 510 -20.16 2.06 -1.31
CA GLU A 510 -18.78 1.97 -0.87
C GLU A 510 -18.67 2.50 0.58
N PRO A 511 -18.61 1.63 1.60
CA PRO A 511 -18.66 2.08 3.00
C PRO A 511 -17.45 2.90 3.44
N GLN A 512 -16.28 2.71 2.81
CA GLN A 512 -15.06 3.47 3.08
C GLN A 512 -15.18 4.93 2.62
N THR A 513 -15.54 5.14 1.35
CA THR A 513 -15.64 6.47 0.71
C THR A 513 -16.95 7.19 1.00
N LYS A 514 -17.92 6.47 1.61
CA LYS A 514 -19.33 6.90 1.78
C LYS A 514 -20.04 7.21 0.45
N VAL A 515 -19.55 6.69 -0.67
CA VAL A 515 -20.23 6.80 -1.97
C VAL A 515 -21.45 5.89 -2.01
N ASP A 516 -22.59 6.45 -2.39
CA ASP A 516 -23.89 5.79 -2.38
C ASP A 516 -24.66 6.14 -3.67
N LEU A 517 -24.81 5.18 -4.58
CA LEU A 517 -25.45 5.33 -5.89
C LEU A 517 -26.79 4.58 -5.91
N THR A 518 -27.88 5.23 -6.34
CA THR A 518 -29.22 4.63 -6.45
C THR A 518 -29.81 4.84 -7.84
N LEU A 519 -30.33 3.78 -8.48
CA LEU A 519 -30.84 3.81 -9.84
C LEU A 519 -32.04 2.85 -10.03
N THR A 520 -33.13 3.36 -10.63
CA THR A 520 -34.23 2.55 -11.17
C THR A 520 -34.06 2.38 -12.68
N LYS A 521 -34.13 1.14 -13.20
CA LYS A 521 -34.05 0.86 -14.64
C LYS A 521 -34.86 -0.38 -15.01
N ALA A 522 -35.43 -0.41 -16.22
CA ALA A 522 -36.11 -1.57 -16.78
C ALA A 522 -35.15 -2.52 -17.52
N THR A 523 -35.45 -3.81 -17.54
CA THR A 523 -34.69 -4.83 -18.27
C THR A 523 -34.78 -4.68 -19.79
N ASP A 524 -33.72 -5.11 -20.50
CA ASP A 524 -33.66 -5.24 -21.95
C ASP A 524 -34.48 -6.43 -22.50
N ALA A 525 -34.40 -6.68 -23.80
CA ALA A 525 -35.15 -7.77 -24.47
C ALA A 525 -34.74 -9.17 -23.97
N GLU A 526 -33.50 -9.31 -23.50
CA GLU A 526 -32.92 -10.51 -22.91
C GLU A 526 -33.19 -10.63 -21.40
N GLY A 527 -33.99 -9.72 -20.83
CA GLY A 527 -34.38 -9.71 -19.41
C GLY A 527 -33.27 -9.24 -18.47
N ARG A 528 -32.33 -8.40 -18.94
CA ARG A 528 -31.11 -8.02 -18.24
C ARG A 528 -30.94 -6.51 -18.07
N ILE A 529 -30.05 -6.16 -17.15
CA ILE A 529 -29.45 -4.84 -17.01
C ILE A 529 -27.95 -5.07 -16.86
N THR A 530 -27.19 -4.89 -17.94
CA THR A 530 -25.72 -4.90 -17.91
C THR A 530 -25.18 -3.50 -17.73
N GLY A 531 -24.05 -3.36 -17.03
CA GLY A 531 -23.35 -2.09 -16.97
C GLY A 531 -21.99 -2.16 -16.29
N THR A 532 -21.41 -0.98 -16.13
CA THR A 532 -20.09 -0.76 -15.55
C THR A 532 -20.19 0.24 -14.42
N TYR A 533 -19.44 0.01 -13.34
CA TYR A 533 -19.26 0.94 -12.22
C TYR A 533 -17.76 1.19 -12.03
N LEU A 534 -17.36 2.45 -11.89
CA LEU A 534 -16.01 2.81 -11.46
C LEU A 534 -16.02 2.98 -9.94
N VAL A 535 -15.11 2.30 -9.28
CA VAL A 535 -14.91 2.36 -7.83
C VAL A 535 -14.13 3.63 -7.50
N HIS A 536 -14.38 4.27 -6.36
CA HIS A 536 -13.79 5.56 -6.01
C HIS A 536 -12.49 5.43 -5.19
N GLU A 537 -12.42 4.47 -4.26
CA GLU A 537 -11.19 4.07 -3.57
C GLU A 537 -11.12 2.55 -3.33
N PRO A 538 -9.95 1.98 -3.01
CA PRO A 538 -9.85 0.60 -2.59
C PRO A 538 -10.65 0.33 -1.31
N GLY A 539 -11.38 -0.79 -1.26
CA GLY A 539 -12.30 -1.07 -0.17
C GLY A 539 -13.24 -2.24 -0.45
N ILE A 540 -14.46 -2.13 0.07
CA ILE A 540 -15.56 -3.08 -0.15
C ILE A 540 -16.65 -2.37 -0.94
N VAL A 541 -17.12 -2.97 -2.02
CA VAL A 541 -18.27 -2.44 -2.79
C VAL A 541 -19.43 -3.42 -2.66
N LEU A 542 -20.57 -2.96 -2.14
CA LEU A 542 -21.82 -3.72 -2.09
C LEU A 542 -22.71 -3.29 -3.26
N LEU A 543 -23.02 -4.21 -4.17
CA LEU A 543 -24.04 -4.02 -5.20
C LEU A 543 -25.32 -4.73 -4.75
N SER A 544 -26.46 -4.06 -4.84
CA SER A 544 -27.77 -4.57 -4.43
C SER A 544 -28.81 -4.28 -5.50
N ALA A 545 -29.67 -5.24 -5.83
CA ALA A 545 -30.74 -5.07 -6.80
C ALA A 545 -32.00 -5.83 -6.38
N ALA A 546 -33.16 -5.17 -6.43
CA ALA A 546 -34.44 -5.80 -6.14
C ALA A 546 -35.55 -5.32 -7.08
N THR A 547 -36.63 -6.09 -7.14
CA THR A 547 -37.81 -5.80 -7.95
C THR A 547 -39.10 -6.15 -7.21
N ARG A 548 -40.20 -5.53 -7.62
CA ARG A 548 -41.52 -5.62 -6.99
C ARG A 548 -42.28 -6.81 -7.61
N ALA A 549 -43.04 -7.54 -6.80
CA ALA A 549 -43.70 -8.78 -7.24
C ALA A 549 -45.17 -8.58 -7.68
N ASP A 550 -45.74 -7.42 -7.35
CA ASP A 550 -47.17 -7.28 -7.13
C ASP A 550 -47.73 -5.87 -7.41
N GLY A 551 -46.90 -4.87 -7.76
CA GLY A 551 -47.33 -3.53 -8.14
C GLY A 551 -46.20 -2.49 -8.01
N GLU A 552 -46.52 -1.20 -8.17
CA GLU A 552 -45.55 -0.12 -7.93
C GLU A 552 -45.41 0.23 -6.43
N ASP A 553 -46.49 0.16 -5.65
CA ASP A 553 -46.59 0.67 -4.28
C ASP A 553 -46.34 -0.38 -3.17
N THR A 554 -45.70 -1.51 -3.48
CA THR A 554 -45.65 -2.66 -2.55
C THR A 554 -44.36 -2.70 -1.71
N PRO A 555 -44.45 -2.95 -0.38
CA PRO A 555 -43.29 -2.92 0.52
C PRO A 555 -42.43 -4.20 0.46
N ARG A 556 -42.84 -5.18 -0.35
CA ARG A 556 -42.13 -6.44 -0.55
C ARG A 556 -41.35 -6.39 -1.86
N ARG A 557 -40.06 -6.74 -1.82
CA ARG A 557 -39.22 -6.83 -3.00
C ARG A 557 -38.40 -8.12 -3.01
N VAL A 558 -38.25 -8.72 -4.18
CA VAL A 558 -37.40 -9.88 -4.42
C VAL A 558 -36.11 -9.38 -5.07
N GLY A 559 -34.96 -9.75 -4.51
CA GLY A 559 -33.68 -9.22 -4.96
C GLY A 559 -32.50 -10.14 -4.73
N ALA A 560 -31.32 -9.61 -5.03
CA ALA A 560 -30.02 -10.22 -4.80
C ALA A 560 -29.00 -9.10 -4.51
N GLU A 561 -28.00 -9.41 -3.70
CA GLU A 561 -26.84 -8.56 -3.44
C GLU A 561 -25.56 -9.35 -3.73
N THR A 562 -24.47 -8.64 -4.04
CA THR A 562 -23.12 -9.21 -4.10
C THR A 562 -22.13 -8.19 -3.59
N PHE A 563 -21.12 -8.68 -2.87
CA PHE A 563 -19.97 -7.86 -2.48
C PHE A 563 -18.84 -7.99 -3.50
N ILE A 564 -17.94 -7.03 -3.48
CA ILE A 564 -16.69 -7.00 -4.23
C ILE A 564 -15.59 -6.52 -3.30
N LEU A 565 -14.46 -7.24 -3.27
CA LEU A 565 -13.25 -6.79 -2.58
C LEU A 565 -12.32 -6.07 -3.58
N VAL A 566 -12.26 -4.74 -3.50
CA VAL A 566 -11.39 -3.92 -4.36
C VAL A 566 -10.11 -3.68 -3.60
N ARG A 567 -9.20 -4.66 -3.66
CA ARG A 567 -7.91 -4.59 -2.97
C ARG A 567 -7.14 -3.39 -3.48
N GLN A 568 -6.55 -2.64 -2.56
CA GLN A 568 -5.36 -1.90 -2.90
C GLN A 568 -4.30 -2.98 -3.13
N LEU A 569 -3.77 -3.09 -4.36
CA LEU A 569 -2.40 -3.57 -4.48
C LEU A 569 -1.60 -2.57 -3.65
N PRO A 570 -1.00 -3.00 -2.53
CA PRO A 570 -0.71 -2.11 -1.41
C PRO A 570 0.00 -0.86 -1.91
N SER A 571 -0.34 0.32 -1.37
CA SER A 571 0.62 1.41 -1.44
C SER A 571 1.90 0.84 -0.81
N LEU A 572 2.96 0.72 -1.61
CA LEU A 572 4.06 -0.19 -1.31
C LEU A 572 4.94 0.45 -0.23
N ALA A 573 4.43 0.34 1.00
CA ALA A 573 4.91 0.97 2.22
C ALA A 573 6.41 0.70 2.34
N HIS A 574 7.16 1.80 2.27
CA HIS A 574 8.45 1.84 1.57
C HIS A 574 9.27 0.56 1.75
N GLN A 575 9.33 -0.27 0.72
CA GLN A 575 10.35 -1.31 0.64
C GLN A 575 11.66 -0.62 0.20
N PRO A 576 12.63 -0.37 1.10
CA PRO A 576 13.92 0.15 0.69
C PRO A 576 14.57 -0.83 -0.29
N SER A 577 15.25 -0.31 -1.32
CA SER A 577 16.13 -1.14 -2.12
C SER A 577 17.24 -1.76 -1.24
N PRO A 578 17.90 -2.84 -1.66
CA PRO A 578 18.94 -3.49 -0.85
C PRO A 578 20.09 -2.59 -0.38
N TRP A 579 20.24 -1.41 -0.99
CA TRP A 579 21.30 -0.43 -0.72
C TRP A 579 20.89 0.71 0.22
N GLU A 580 19.63 0.79 0.63
CA GLU A 580 19.09 1.95 1.39
C GLU A 580 19.16 1.83 2.91
N ARG A 581 19.47 0.63 3.41
CA ARG A 581 19.16 0.17 4.77
C ARG A 581 19.66 1.07 5.92
N ASP A 582 20.75 1.79 5.66
CA ASP A 582 21.47 2.62 6.64
C ASP A 582 21.80 4.03 6.11
N LEU A 583 21.08 4.55 5.11
CA LEU A 583 21.39 5.86 4.47
C LEU A 583 21.26 7.07 5.41
N PRO A 584 21.88 8.23 5.07
CA PRO A 584 21.63 9.49 5.77
C PRO A 584 20.13 9.87 5.69
N PRO A 585 19.47 10.27 6.78
CA PRO A 585 18.02 10.51 6.77
C PRO A 585 17.54 11.58 5.78
N ASP A 586 18.38 12.58 5.49
CA ASP A 586 18.14 13.63 4.49
C ASP A 586 18.23 13.10 3.05
N VAL A 587 19.18 12.19 2.78
CA VAL A 587 19.33 11.50 1.49
C VAL A 587 18.18 10.51 1.27
N HIS A 588 17.88 9.66 2.26
CA HIS A 588 16.76 8.71 2.19
C HIS A 588 15.42 9.45 1.97
N LYS A 589 15.18 10.55 2.70
CA LYS A 589 13.97 11.38 2.51
C LYS A 589 13.87 12.02 1.13
N ALA A 590 14.99 12.42 0.53
CA ALA A 590 15.01 13.04 -0.79
C ALA A 590 14.87 12.01 -1.91
N LEU A 591 15.55 10.85 -1.81
CA LEU A 591 15.38 9.71 -2.70
C LEU A 591 13.92 9.25 -2.77
N ARG A 592 13.22 9.24 -1.62
CA ARG A 592 11.87 8.66 -1.50
C ARG A 592 10.70 9.59 -1.81
N HIS A 593 10.94 10.80 -2.35
CA HIS A 593 9.92 11.73 -2.87
C HIS A 593 8.61 11.75 -2.05
N ALA A 594 8.68 12.23 -0.80
CA ALA A 594 7.64 12.07 0.23
C ALA A 594 6.19 12.36 -0.22
N GLN A 595 5.99 13.29 -1.16
CA GLN A 595 4.83 13.38 -2.06
C GLN A 595 5.30 13.89 -3.44
N PRO A 596 4.56 13.64 -4.53
CA PRO A 596 4.83 14.26 -5.82
C PRO A 596 4.74 15.80 -5.76
N ALA A 597 5.59 16.49 -6.52
CA ALA A 597 5.69 17.95 -6.53
C ALA A 597 4.45 18.67 -7.10
N PHE A 598 3.65 17.97 -7.90
CA PHE A 598 2.34 18.38 -8.40
C PHE A 598 1.49 17.14 -8.72
N GLN A 599 0.16 17.30 -8.80
CA GLN A 599 -0.76 16.27 -9.29
C GLN A 599 -0.95 16.40 -10.81
N LEU A 600 -1.02 15.26 -11.50
CA LEU A 600 -1.38 15.21 -12.93
C LEU A 600 -2.90 15.44 -13.10
N SER A 601 -3.27 16.23 -14.10
CA SER A 601 -4.65 16.39 -14.56
C SER A 601 -5.15 15.19 -15.37
N ASP A 602 -4.24 14.38 -15.94
CA ASP A 602 -4.55 13.19 -16.74
C ASP A 602 -3.42 12.15 -16.60
N PRO A 603 -3.40 11.31 -15.54
CA PRO A 603 -2.37 10.27 -15.35
C PRO A 603 -2.50 9.08 -16.33
N GLY A 604 -3.51 9.08 -17.19
CA GLY A 604 -3.84 7.95 -18.06
C GLY A 604 -4.56 6.81 -17.33
N SER A 605 -5.22 5.96 -18.11
CA SER A 605 -5.99 4.80 -17.64
C SER A 605 -5.14 3.58 -17.33
N GLU A 606 -3.86 3.55 -17.75
CA GLU A 606 -2.95 2.44 -17.48
C GLU A 606 -1.71 2.90 -16.71
N ARG A 607 -1.38 2.21 -15.61
CA ARG A 607 -0.09 2.38 -14.90
C ARG A 607 1.09 1.81 -15.69
N VAL A 608 0.81 0.84 -16.57
CA VAL A 608 1.76 0.16 -17.46
C VAL A 608 1.10 -0.03 -18.82
N ILE A 609 1.67 0.53 -19.88
CA ILE A 609 1.12 0.42 -21.23
C ILE A 609 1.55 -0.93 -21.83
N ALA A 610 0.61 -1.88 -21.95
CA ALA A 610 0.87 -3.12 -22.68
C ALA A 610 0.55 -2.90 -24.17
N TYR A 611 1.54 -2.36 -24.89
CA TYR A 611 1.45 -1.84 -26.26
C TYR A 611 0.84 -2.81 -27.30
N GLU A 612 0.92 -4.14 -27.14
CA GLU A 612 0.24 -5.10 -28.04
C GLU A 612 -1.28 -4.94 -28.10
N ARG A 613 -1.91 -4.32 -27.09
CA ARG A 613 -3.35 -4.02 -27.14
C ARG A 613 -3.68 -2.90 -28.12
N TYR A 614 -2.74 -1.98 -28.35
CA TYR A 614 -2.95 -0.76 -29.12
C TYR A 614 -2.24 -0.74 -30.48
N GLY A 615 -1.35 -1.70 -30.75
CA GLY A 615 -0.54 -1.73 -31.98
C GLY A 615 0.12 -3.07 -32.22
N LYS A 616 1.25 -3.06 -32.94
CA LYS A 616 2.10 -4.24 -33.12
C LYS A 616 3.58 -3.84 -33.32
N PHE A 617 4.46 -4.46 -32.56
CA PHE A 617 5.90 -4.44 -32.83
C PHE A 617 6.26 -5.24 -34.10
N LEU A 618 7.08 -4.64 -34.96
CA LEU A 618 7.61 -5.24 -36.18
C LEU A 618 9.14 -5.18 -36.14
N ASP A 619 9.80 -6.21 -36.68
CA ASP A 619 11.24 -6.30 -36.84
C ASP A 619 12.08 -5.96 -35.58
N ALA A 620 11.53 -6.24 -34.39
CA ALA A 620 12.21 -6.08 -33.10
C ALA A 620 13.47 -6.95 -32.98
N GLY A 621 14.46 -6.46 -32.23
CA GLY A 621 15.84 -6.94 -32.23
C GLY A 621 16.64 -6.56 -33.49
N THR A 622 16.17 -5.63 -34.34
CA THR A 622 16.85 -5.29 -35.61
C THR A 622 16.79 -3.79 -35.97
N PRO A 623 17.61 -3.30 -36.93
CA PRO A 623 17.55 -1.94 -37.44
C PRO A 623 16.36 -1.61 -38.35
N ARG A 624 15.38 -2.52 -38.51
CA ARG A 624 14.09 -2.24 -39.16
C ARG A 624 12.94 -2.13 -38.17
N TYR A 625 13.24 -2.14 -36.86
CA TYR A 625 12.25 -2.03 -35.80
C TYR A 625 11.29 -0.86 -36.04
N ARG A 626 9.99 -1.12 -35.85
CA ARG A 626 8.97 -0.09 -35.70
C ARG A 626 7.75 -0.61 -34.95
N TYR A 627 6.95 0.30 -34.40
CA TYR A 627 5.70 0.00 -33.73
C TYR A 627 4.51 0.57 -34.53
N ASP A 628 3.73 -0.31 -35.16
CA ASP A 628 2.54 0.07 -35.94
C ASP A 628 1.33 0.22 -35.01
N VAL A 629 1.01 1.46 -34.64
CA VAL A 629 -0.19 1.81 -33.85
C VAL A 629 -1.47 1.51 -34.63
N ARG A 630 -2.46 0.93 -33.96
CA ARG A 630 -3.78 0.56 -34.49
C ARG A 630 -4.93 1.31 -33.81
N ASP A 631 -4.78 1.57 -32.50
CA ASP A 631 -5.73 2.31 -31.68
C ASP A 631 -5.00 3.50 -31.04
N TRP A 632 -5.10 4.66 -31.69
CA TRP A 632 -4.47 5.90 -31.23
C TRP A 632 -5.20 6.54 -30.06
N GLU A 633 -6.53 6.43 -29.99
CA GLU A 633 -7.33 7.01 -28.92
C GLU A 633 -7.18 6.23 -27.62
N GLY A 634 -7.24 4.89 -27.70
CA GLY A 634 -6.95 4.01 -26.57
C GLY A 634 -5.51 4.13 -26.08
N LEU A 635 -4.53 4.28 -26.98
CA LEU A 635 -3.14 4.49 -26.58
C LEU A 635 -2.92 5.84 -25.90
N ALA A 636 -3.53 6.92 -26.40
CA ALA A 636 -3.51 8.22 -25.74
C ALA A 636 -4.15 8.16 -24.35
N ALA A 637 -5.31 7.50 -24.24
CA ALA A 637 -6.01 7.29 -22.98
C ALA A 637 -5.22 6.38 -22.01
N ALA A 638 -4.41 5.44 -22.49
CA ALA A 638 -3.52 4.63 -21.65
C ALA A 638 -2.31 5.44 -21.14
N ALA A 639 -1.71 6.24 -22.03
CA ALA A 639 -0.51 7.02 -21.79
C ALA A 639 -0.69 8.07 -20.69
N GLY A 640 -1.75 8.88 -20.76
CA GLY A 640 -1.89 10.08 -19.92
C GLY A 640 -1.01 11.24 -20.41
N GLU A 641 -1.17 12.42 -19.83
CA GLU A 641 -0.51 13.62 -20.31
C GLU A 641 1.02 13.57 -20.16
N GLY A 642 1.70 14.26 -21.07
CA GLY A 642 3.17 14.26 -21.15
C GLY A 642 3.78 12.94 -21.64
N VAL A 643 2.96 11.93 -21.95
CA VAL A 643 3.38 10.65 -22.55
C VAL A 643 2.73 10.53 -23.93
N TYR A 644 3.55 10.32 -24.95
CA TYR A 644 3.12 10.14 -26.33
C TYR A 644 2.17 8.93 -26.45
N PRO A 645 1.03 9.04 -27.17
CA PRO A 645 0.61 10.16 -28.03
C PRO A 645 -0.29 11.22 -27.38
N ASN A 646 -0.52 11.23 -26.05
CA ASN A 646 -1.41 12.20 -25.39
C ASN A 646 -0.70 13.53 -25.05
N GLU A 647 0.03 14.08 -26.02
CA GLU A 647 0.73 15.36 -25.92
C GLU A 647 -0.25 16.54 -25.72
N GLY A 648 -1.47 16.39 -26.25
CA GLY A 648 -2.59 17.30 -26.05
C GLY A 648 -3.22 17.24 -24.65
N GLY A 649 -2.79 16.34 -23.77
CA GLY A 649 -3.22 16.26 -22.37
C GLY A 649 -2.89 17.53 -21.59
N VAL A 650 -1.62 17.95 -21.64
CA VAL A 650 -1.12 19.14 -20.95
C VAL A 650 -1.82 20.42 -21.41
N LEU A 651 -2.27 20.49 -22.66
CA LEU A 651 -3.08 21.62 -23.16
C LEU A 651 -4.49 21.71 -22.51
N ARG A 652 -4.97 20.62 -21.89
CA ARG A 652 -6.24 20.57 -21.15
C ARG A 652 -6.07 20.94 -19.67
N ASP A 653 -4.88 20.78 -19.08
CA ASP A 653 -4.61 21.08 -17.68
C ASP A 653 -4.95 22.55 -17.30
N PRO A 654 -5.78 22.80 -16.26
CA PRO A 654 -6.04 24.13 -15.72
C PRO A 654 -4.79 24.89 -15.27
N ALA A 655 -3.80 24.23 -14.68
CA ALA A 655 -2.55 24.82 -14.21
C ALA A 655 -1.64 25.21 -15.38
N TYR A 656 -1.56 24.42 -16.45
CA TYR A 656 -0.88 24.81 -17.70
C TYR A 656 -1.50 26.10 -18.26
N LYS A 657 -2.84 26.14 -18.37
CA LYS A 657 -3.58 27.32 -18.86
C LYS A 657 -3.33 28.55 -17.99
N ALA A 658 -3.27 28.38 -16.66
CA ALA A 658 -2.95 29.46 -15.74
C ALA A 658 -1.51 29.97 -15.92
N ALA A 659 -0.51 29.07 -15.94
CA ALA A 659 0.90 29.40 -16.12
C ALA A 659 1.17 30.13 -17.44
N LYS A 660 0.56 29.65 -18.54
CA LYS A 660 0.63 30.27 -19.87
C LYS A 660 -0.01 31.66 -19.89
N LYS A 661 -1.16 31.84 -19.23
CA LYS A 661 -1.85 33.14 -19.11
C LYS A 661 -1.05 34.16 -18.29
N SER A 662 -0.23 33.71 -17.33
CA SER A 662 0.57 34.57 -16.45
C SER A 662 2.02 34.77 -16.89
N GLY A 663 2.40 34.42 -18.12
CA GLY A 663 3.78 34.56 -18.63
C GLY A 663 4.82 33.64 -17.97
N ARG A 664 4.41 32.69 -17.10
CA ARG A 664 5.32 31.83 -16.30
C ARG A 664 6.03 30.74 -17.11
N LEU A 665 5.83 30.71 -18.44
CA LEU A 665 6.46 29.78 -19.39
C LEU A 665 7.30 30.52 -20.46
N GLU A 666 7.58 31.81 -20.27
CA GLU A 666 8.53 32.58 -21.09
C GLU A 666 9.98 32.12 -20.84
N GLY A 667 10.82 32.16 -21.88
CA GLY A 667 12.18 31.58 -21.89
C GLY A 667 12.34 30.39 -22.85
N SER A 668 13.53 29.80 -22.88
CA SER A 668 13.84 28.54 -23.59
C SER A 668 13.40 27.33 -22.74
N HIS A 669 13.09 26.17 -23.34
CA HIS A 669 12.86 24.94 -22.56
C HIS A 669 14.12 24.47 -21.83
N TRP A 670 15.30 24.79 -22.36
CA TRP A 670 16.57 24.51 -21.69
C TRP A 670 16.69 25.22 -20.32
N ASP A 671 16.18 26.46 -20.19
CA ASP A 671 16.12 27.19 -18.91
C ASP A 671 15.26 26.48 -17.85
N PHE A 672 14.33 25.62 -18.29
CA PHE A 672 13.34 24.96 -17.45
C PHE A 672 13.77 23.55 -17.00
N THR A 673 14.80 22.97 -17.61
CA THR A 673 15.31 21.61 -17.33
C THR A 673 15.73 21.39 -15.88
N TRP A 674 16.26 22.42 -15.21
CA TRP A 674 16.70 22.37 -13.82
C TRP A 674 15.94 23.33 -12.89
N HIS A 675 14.79 23.82 -13.35
CA HIS A 675 13.98 24.81 -12.65
C HIS A 675 13.40 24.30 -11.32
N ASP A 676 13.13 25.24 -10.41
CA ASP A 676 12.67 25.01 -9.04
C ASP A 676 11.18 24.65 -8.97
N ASP A 677 10.34 25.35 -9.74
CA ASP A 677 8.99 24.90 -10.03
C ASP A 677 9.07 23.84 -11.14
N ILE A 678 8.98 22.58 -10.71
CA ILE A 678 9.11 21.40 -11.59
C ILE A 678 7.86 21.23 -12.46
N GLN A 679 6.69 21.73 -12.04
CA GLN A 679 5.46 21.67 -12.84
C GLN A 679 5.56 22.59 -14.06
N LEU A 680 6.05 23.82 -13.88
CA LEU A 680 6.39 24.69 -15.01
C LEU A 680 7.42 24.04 -15.93
N GLY A 681 8.39 23.33 -15.37
CA GLY A 681 9.37 22.57 -16.13
C GLY A 681 8.74 21.51 -17.03
N PHE A 682 7.93 20.64 -16.43
CA PHE A 682 7.16 19.60 -17.12
C PHE A 682 6.29 20.19 -18.24
N PHE A 683 5.53 21.25 -17.95
CA PHE A 683 4.72 21.98 -18.93
C PHE A 683 5.52 22.56 -20.09
N LYS A 684 6.71 23.08 -19.81
CA LYS A 684 7.59 23.67 -20.83
C LYS A 684 8.17 22.59 -21.75
N TRP A 685 8.63 21.46 -21.19
CA TRP A 685 9.21 20.37 -21.97
C TRP A 685 8.17 19.56 -22.74
N ALA A 686 7.01 19.22 -22.17
CA ALA A 686 5.95 18.50 -22.87
C ALA A 686 5.44 19.23 -24.13
N GLN A 687 5.62 20.56 -24.17
CA GLN A 687 5.20 21.47 -25.24
C GLN A 687 6.39 22.15 -25.96
N ALA A 688 7.62 21.64 -25.82
CA ALA A 688 8.78 22.18 -26.52
C ALA A 688 8.78 21.85 -28.02
N GLU A 689 9.36 22.74 -28.83
CA GLU A 689 9.61 22.54 -30.26
C GLU A 689 11.01 21.94 -30.43
N GLU A 690 11.13 20.65 -30.11
CA GLU A 690 12.35 19.84 -30.19
C GLU A 690 12.09 18.54 -30.96
N GLU A 691 13.15 17.78 -31.23
CA GLU A 691 13.03 16.39 -31.69
C GLU A 691 12.18 15.57 -30.68
N VAL A 692 11.27 14.74 -31.17
CA VAL A 692 10.17 14.18 -30.36
C VAL A 692 10.67 13.20 -29.30
N GLY A 693 11.69 12.40 -29.58
CA GLY A 693 12.37 11.55 -28.61
C GLY A 693 13.07 12.34 -27.52
N VAL A 694 13.86 13.36 -27.88
CA VAL A 694 14.50 14.31 -26.94
C VAL A 694 13.45 14.96 -26.05
N LYS A 695 12.35 15.45 -26.64
CA LYS A 695 11.25 16.07 -25.91
C LYS A 695 10.60 15.09 -24.91
N GLN A 696 10.31 13.87 -25.35
CA GLN A 696 9.69 12.85 -24.51
C GLN A 696 10.63 12.41 -23.37
N PHE A 697 11.93 12.32 -23.62
CA PHE A 697 12.96 11.97 -22.63
C PHE A 697 13.12 13.03 -21.54
N TYR A 698 13.18 14.32 -21.89
CA TYR A 698 13.24 15.38 -20.89
C TYR A 698 11.90 15.58 -20.17
N THR A 699 10.77 15.31 -20.83
CA THR A 699 9.46 15.24 -20.15
C THR A 699 9.45 14.11 -19.11
N ALA A 700 10.01 12.94 -19.42
CA ALA A 700 10.20 11.84 -18.47
C ALA A 700 11.11 12.23 -17.29
N LEU A 701 12.21 12.94 -17.55
CA LEU A 701 13.13 13.44 -16.51
C LEU A 701 12.45 14.40 -15.52
N LEU A 702 11.51 15.22 -16.00
CA LEU A 702 10.79 16.16 -15.13
C LEU A 702 9.62 15.51 -14.39
N LEU A 703 9.00 14.48 -14.96
CA LEU A 703 8.10 13.59 -14.20
C LEU A 703 8.85 12.85 -13.09
N GLU A 704 10.04 12.33 -13.38
CA GLU A 704 10.93 11.69 -12.38
C GLU A 704 11.30 12.67 -11.26
N ARG A 705 11.87 13.84 -11.61
CA ARG A 705 12.21 14.89 -10.63
C ARG A 705 11.00 15.36 -9.80
N ALA A 706 9.79 15.28 -10.36
CA ALA A 706 8.55 15.61 -9.66
C ALA A 706 8.02 14.48 -8.76
N GLY A 707 8.66 13.31 -8.68
CA GLY A 707 8.13 12.14 -7.96
C GLY A 707 6.93 11.48 -8.65
N GLN A 708 6.65 11.81 -9.92
CA GLN A 708 5.63 11.16 -10.74
C GLN A 708 6.18 9.87 -11.36
N LEU A 709 6.72 8.99 -10.51
CA LEU A 709 7.61 7.88 -10.88
C LEU A 709 6.99 6.89 -11.87
N ALA A 710 5.70 6.54 -11.72
CA ALA A 710 4.99 5.67 -12.65
C ALA A 710 4.75 6.33 -14.02
N GLN A 711 4.44 7.63 -14.05
CA GLN A 711 4.30 8.40 -15.30
C GLN A 711 5.67 8.57 -15.98
N ALA A 712 6.74 8.76 -15.22
CA ALA A 712 8.12 8.79 -15.72
C ALA A 712 8.55 7.44 -16.32
N ALA A 713 8.20 6.32 -15.70
CA ALA A 713 8.45 4.98 -16.24
C ALA A 713 7.74 4.77 -17.59
N LYS A 714 6.46 5.16 -17.71
CA LYS A 714 5.73 5.18 -18.98
C LYS A 714 6.38 6.12 -20.01
N ALA A 715 6.80 7.31 -19.59
CA ALA A 715 7.43 8.31 -20.46
C ALA A 715 8.77 7.81 -21.03
N TYR A 716 9.62 7.14 -20.24
CA TYR A 716 10.85 6.52 -20.74
C TYR A 716 10.57 5.31 -21.64
N HIS A 717 9.60 4.44 -21.31
CA HIS A 717 9.24 3.32 -22.19
C HIS A 717 8.63 3.80 -23.52
N ALA A 718 7.91 4.92 -23.52
CA ALA A 718 7.42 5.56 -24.75
C ALA A 718 8.55 6.02 -25.68
N VAL A 719 9.71 6.47 -25.14
CA VAL A 719 10.91 6.72 -25.97
C VAL A 719 11.37 5.42 -26.62
N LEU A 720 11.48 4.32 -25.87
CA LEU A 720 11.91 3.01 -26.42
C LEU A 720 10.97 2.49 -27.50
N VAL A 721 9.66 2.67 -27.32
CA VAL A 721 8.65 2.18 -28.27
C VAL A 721 8.54 3.04 -29.53
N HIS A 722 8.53 4.37 -29.39
CA HIS A 722 8.20 5.28 -30.49
C HIS A 722 9.41 6.03 -31.08
N PHE A 723 10.41 6.35 -30.26
CA PHE A 723 11.54 7.23 -30.59
C PHE A 723 12.93 6.65 -30.25
N PRO A 724 13.20 5.33 -30.41
CA PRO A 724 14.41 4.71 -29.88
C PRO A 724 15.68 5.09 -30.66
N THR A 725 15.54 5.47 -31.93
CA THR A 725 16.64 5.91 -32.81
C THR A 725 16.87 7.42 -32.77
N SER A 726 16.17 8.15 -31.91
CA SER A 726 16.35 9.60 -31.77
C SER A 726 17.72 9.95 -31.19
N ILE A 727 18.34 10.99 -31.74
CA ILE A 727 19.68 11.48 -31.38
C ILE A 727 19.56 12.94 -30.94
N GLY A 728 19.87 13.21 -29.68
CA GLY A 728 20.18 14.55 -29.19
C GLY A 728 21.65 14.89 -29.42
N TRP A 729 22.05 16.13 -29.15
CA TRP A 729 23.43 16.58 -29.34
C TRP A 729 23.93 17.32 -28.09
N THR A 730 25.17 17.04 -27.69
CA THR A 730 25.83 17.76 -26.58
C THR A 730 26.29 19.15 -27.02
N GLY A 731 26.35 20.10 -26.09
CA GLY A 731 26.93 21.44 -26.31
C GLY A 731 28.47 21.51 -26.39
N PHE A 732 29.15 20.42 -26.74
CA PHE A 732 30.59 20.39 -27.00
C PHE A 732 30.91 20.87 -28.43
N ASP A 733 32.18 21.15 -28.71
CA ASP A 733 32.66 21.56 -30.05
C ASP A 733 33.85 20.68 -30.48
N PRO A 734 33.65 19.73 -31.42
CA PRO A 734 32.41 19.43 -32.13
C PRO A 734 31.34 18.77 -31.23
N PRO A 735 30.04 18.89 -31.56
CA PRO A 735 28.98 18.19 -30.85
C PRO A 735 29.13 16.66 -30.93
N THR A 736 28.93 15.99 -29.80
CA THR A 736 28.88 14.52 -29.70
C THR A 736 27.42 14.02 -29.68
N PRO A 737 27.13 12.84 -30.24
CA PRO A 737 25.77 12.30 -30.33
C PRO A 737 25.27 11.71 -29.00
N TYR A 738 24.00 11.95 -28.69
CA TYR A 738 23.33 11.47 -27.49
C TYR A 738 22.14 10.59 -27.88
N TYR A 739 22.38 9.28 -27.93
CA TYR A 739 21.38 8.26 -28.28
C TYR A 739 20.27 8.20 -27.22
N VAL A 740 19.12 8.79 -27.54
CA VAL A 740 18.06 9.07 -26.58
C VAL A 740 17.38 7.77 -26.12
N GLY A 741 17.12 6.83 -27.03
CA GLY A 741 16.59 5.51 -26.69
C GLY A 741 17.53 4.72 -25.77
N LYS A 742 18.84 4.72 -26.04
CA LYS A 742 19.84 4.02 -25.22
C LYS A 742 19.84 4.54 -23.79
N THR A 743 19.80 5.88 -23.64
CA THR A 743 19.80 6.52 -22.32
C THR A 743 18.44 6.46 -21.62
N ALA A 744 17.33 6.40 -22.36
CA ALA A 744 15.99 6.14 -21.82
C ALA A 744 15.91 4.74 -21.19
N ARG A 745 16.51 3.72 -21.83
CA ARG A 745 16.65 2.38 -21.25
C ARG A 745 17.45 2.42 -19.95
N ASP A 746 18.67 2.96 -19.99
CA ASP A 746 19.55 3.01 -18.81
C ASP A 746 18.90 3.75 -17.63
N LYS A 747 18.19 4.87 -17.89
CA LYS A 747 17.41 5.57 -16.86
C LYS A 747 16.20 4.80 -16.36
N LEU A 748 15.46 4.12 -17.24
CA LEU A 748 14.32 3.30 -16.84
C LEU A 748 14.75 2.13 -15.96
N GLU A 749 15.84 1.43 -16.31
CA GLU A 749 16.39 0.36 -15.47
C GLU A 749 16.88 0.89 -14.11
N ALA A 750 17.54 2.05 -14.08
CA ALA A 750 17.96 2.69 -12.83
C ALA A 750 16.77 3.15 -11.95
N LEU A 751 15.76 3.80 -12.55
CA LEU A 751 14.52 4.22 -11.89
C LEU A 751 13.83 3.02 -11.20
N LEU A 752 13.63 1.92 -11.93
CA LEU A 752 12.96 0.73 -11.38
C LEU A 752 13.78 0.06 -10.27
N ARG A 753 15.11 -0.04 -10.43
CA ARG A 753 16.03 -0.60 -9.43
C ARG A 753 16.01 0.19 -8.11
N LEU A 754 16.00 1.52 -8.20
CA LEU A 754 15.92 2.42 -7.04
C LEU A 754 14.51 2.45 -6.41
N HIS A 755 13.48 2.25 -7.23
CA HIS A 755 12.08 2.30 -6.83
C HIS A 755 11.35 0.95 -6.97
N PRO A 756 11.73 -0.10 -6.21
CA PRO A 756 11.05 -1.39 -6.24
C PRO A 756 9.58 -1.32 -5.77
N GLU A 757 9.18 -0.26 -5.05
CA GLU A 757 7.80 0.06 -4.69
C GLU A 757 6.90 0.42 -5.89
N LEU A 758 7.46 0.54 -7.09
CA LEU A 758 6.67 0.55 -8.31
C LEU A 758 6.09 -0.84 -8.63
N GLY A 759 6.73 -1.92 -8.18
CA GLY A 759 6.37 -3.29 -8.56
C GLY A 759 6.53 -3.55 -10.06
N LEU A 760 7.49 -2.89 -10.70
CA LEU A 760 7.72 -2.93 -12.15
C LEU A 760 9.15 -3.37 -12.47
N ARG A 761 9.31 -4.17 -13.51
CA ARG A 761 10.62 -4.53 -14.10
C ARG A 761 10.56 -4.38 -15.62
N LEU A 762 11.68 -3.98 -16.22
CA LEU A 762 11.86 -3.98 -17.67
C LEU A 762 12.41 -5.34 -18.10
N GLU A 763 11.76 -5.97 -19.08
CA GLU A 763 12.17 -7.24 -19.70
C GLU A 763 12.50 -7.03 -21.18
N ASP A 764 13.43 -7.83 -21.70
CA ASP A 764 13.84 -7.96 -23.11
C ASP A 764 14.32 -6.68 -23.85
N ALA A 765 14.30 -5.51 -23.21
CA ALA A 765 14.70 -4.25 -23.83
C ALA A 765 16.18 -4.23 -24.20
N GLN A 766 16.49 -3.91 -25.46
CA GLN A 766 17.85 -3.77 -25.96
C GLN A 766 17.95 -2.61 -26.96
N VAL A 767 18.90 -1.71 -26.71
CA VAL A 767 19.27 -0.65 -27.66
C VAL A 767 20.75 -0.80 -27.99
N LEU A 768 21.03 -1.57 -29.05
CA LEU A 768 22.37 -1.75 -29.57
C LEU A 768 22.64 -0.71 -30.64
N VAL A 769 23.67 0.10 -30.43
CA VAL A 769 24.26 0.95 -31.47
C VAL A 769 25.53 0.23 -31.92
N GLU A 770 25.55 -0.30 -33.15
CA GLU A 770 26.76 -0.80 -33.79
C GLU A 770 27.55 0.40 -34.33
N ASP A 771 28.89 0.32 -34.20
CA ASP A 771 29.91 1.33 -34.60
C ASP A 771 29.89 2.71 -33.90
N GLY A 772 28.80 3.11 -33.24
CA GLY A 772 28.67 4.36 -32.45
C GLY A 772 29.52 4.49 -31.18
N PHE A 773 30.84 4.50 -31.35
CA PHE A 773 31.86 4.86 -30.34
C PHE A 773 32.67 6.11 -30.73
N ASP A 774 32.31 6.77 -31.84
CA ASP A 774 32.81 8.08 -32.25
C ASP A 774 31.65 9.09 -32.40
N ASN A 775 31.72 10.03 -33.36
CA ASN A 775 30.72 11.09 -33.58
C ASN A 775 30.02 11.01 -34.96
N ASP A 776 30.32 9.99 -35.78
CA ASP A 776 29.86 9.87 -37.17
C ASP A 776 28.57 9.03 -37.29
N VAL A 777 27.45 9.67 -36.93
CA VAL A 777 26.11 9.05 -36.91
C VAL A 777 25.58 8.58 -38.27
N ASP A 778 26.27 8.90 -39.38
CA ASP A 778 25.93 8.38 -40.71
C ASP A 778 26.45 6.94 -40.92
N ASN A 779 27.40 6.45 -40.09
CA ASN A 779 27.85 5.06 -40.11
C ASN A 779 27.10 4.14 -39.12
N ASP A 780 26.44 4.73 -38.12
CA ASP A 780 25.72 4.03 -37.05
C ASP A 780 24.68 3.02 -37.55
N ARG A 781 24.60 1.88 -36.85
CA ARG A 781 23.54 0.88 -37.10
C ARG A 781 22.83 0.49 -35.82
N ILE A 782 21.70 1.16 -35.56
CA ILE A 782 20.92 1.02 -34.34
C ILE A 782 19.93 -0.15 -34.45
N SER A 783 20.10 -1.20 -33.65
CA SER A 783 19.16 -2.32 -33.50
C SER A 783 18.35 -2.20 -32.22
N ILE A 784 17.02 -2.29 -32.31
CA ILE A 784 16.10 -2.04 -31.20
C ILE A 784 15.22 -3.25 -30.89
N ASP A 785 15.19 -3.67 -29.63
CA ASP A 785 14.00 -4.23 -28.99
C ASP A 785 13.51 -3.26 -27.89
N PRO A 786 12.27 -2.76 -27.93
CA PRO A 786 11.76 -1.83 -26.93
C PRO A 786 11.48 -2.49 -25.57
N GLY A 787 11.42 -3.82 -25.52
CA GLY A 787 11.10 -4.59 -24.34
C GLY A 787 9.72 -4.31 -23.73
N ARG A 788 9.53 -4.84 -22.53
CA ARG A 788 8.25 -4.84 -21.79
C ARG A 788 8.43 -4.31 -20.39
N LEU A 789 7.64 -3.31 -20.01
CA LEU A 789 7.36 -3.10 -18.60
C LEU A 789 6.38 -4.18 -18.12
N VAL A 790 6.80 -4.98 -17.14
CA VAL A 790 5.99 -6.04 -16.52
C VAL A 790 5.80 -5.78 -15.03
N ARG A 791 4.65 -6.21 -14.50
CA ARG A 791 4.37 -6.17 -13.06
C ARG A 791 5.04 -7.35 -12.36
N VAL A 792 5.72 -7.09 -11.25
CA VAL A 792 6.42 -8.06 -10.41
C VAL A 792 6.24 -7.70 -8.93
N ALA A 793 6.52 -8.64 -8.03
CA ALA A 793 6.69 -8.29 -6.61
C ALA A 793 7.93 -7.38 -6.43
N PRO A 794 7.94 -6.42 -5.49
CA PRO A 794 9.07 -5.51 -5.25
C PRO A 794 10.41 -6.24 -5.05
N GLU A 795 10.38 -7.36 -4.31
CA GLU A 795 11.52 -8.21 -4.01
C GLU A 795 12.08 -8.91 -5.27
N ALA A 796 11.28 -8.99 -6.34
CA ALA A 796 11.64 -9.54 -7.65
C ALA A 796 12.00 -8.46 -8.69
N VAL A 797 11.99 -7.17 -8.32
CA VAL A 797 12.63 -6.09 -9.10
C VAL A 797 14.14 -6.19 -8.95
N ASN A 798 14.61 -6.42 -7.72
CA ASN A 798 16.02 -6.49 -7.33
C ASN A 798 16.40 -7.92 -6.88
N PRO A 799 16.53 -8.90 -7.81
CA PRO A 799 16.70 -10.31 -7.46
C PRO A 799 17.98 -10.57 -6.61
N PRO A 800 18.05 -11.71 -5.89
CA PRO A 800 19.26 -12.12 -5.17
C PRO A 800 20.48 -12.25 -6.08
N SER A 801 21.67 -11.98 -5.54
CA SER A 801 22.94 -12.15 -6.25
C SER A 801 23.23 -13.63 -6.50
N VAL A 802 23.73 -13.97 -7.68
CA VAL A 802 24.24 -15.32 -8.00
C VAL A 802 25.56 -15.54 -7.27
N ASP A 803 25.69 -16.66 -6.54
CA ASP A 803 26.97 -17.07 -5.99
C ASP A 803 27.89 -17.60 -7.10
N VAL A 804 28.71 -16.70 -7.64
CA VAL A 804 29.74 -17.06 -8.63
C VAL A 804 30.87 -17.91 -8.06
N THR A 805 31.01 -18.07 -6.73
CA THR A 805 32.08 -18.92 -6.16
C THR A 805 31.80 -20.42 -6.32
N ALA A 806 30.53 -20.78 -6.51
CA ALA A 806 30.12 -22.13 -6.94
C ALA A 806 30.33 -22.40 -8.43
N LEU A 807 30.63 -21.37 -9.24
CA LEU A 807 30.85 -21.48 -10.69
C LEU A 807 32.31 -21.78 -11.02
N LYS A 808 32.52 -22.48 -12.13
CA LYS A 808 33.85 -22.77 -12.66
C LYS A 808 34.54 -21.50 -13.18
N VAL A 809 35.79 -21.29 -12.78
CA VAL A 809 36.67 -20.29 -13.39
C VAL A 809 37.09 -20.72 -14.79
N THR A 810 36.89 -19.85 -15.77
CA THR A 810 37.19 -20.08 -17.20
C THR A 810 38.44 -19.35 -17.68
N ARG A 811 38.76 -18.19 -17.10
CA ARG A 811 39.93 -17.35 -17.45
C ARG A 811 40.53 -16.73 -16.19
N GLN A 812 41.85 -16.56 -16.18
CA GLN A 812 42.55 -15.78 -15.17
C GLN A 812 43.54 -14.82 -15.85
N LEU A 813 43.61 -13.57 -15.38
CA LEU A 813 44.66 -12.60 -15.71
C LEU A 813 45.48 -12.29 -14.44
N GLY A 814 46.75 -11.94 -14.62
CA GLY A 814 47.73 -11.82 -13.52
C GLY A 814 48.22 -13.18 -12.98
N LYS A 815 49.45 -13.20 -12.47
CA LYS A 815 50.08 -14.40 -11.86
C LYS A 815 50.42 -14.23 -10.38
N GLY A 816 50.26 -13.02 -9.83
CA GLY A 816 50.70 -12.66 -8.50
C GLY A 816 49.63 -12.81 -7.42
N THR A 817 49.76 -11.99 -6.38
CA THR A 817 48.77 -11.81 -5.31
C THR A 817 47.49 -11.15 -5.81
N VAL A 818 47.60 -10.23 -6.77
CA VAL A 818 46.47 -9.60 -7.48
C VAL A 818 46.15 -10.39 -8.74
N ARG A 819 44.88 -10.79 -8.90
CA ARG A 819 44.41 -11.61 -10.03
C ARG A 819 42.99 -11.22 -10.43
N LEU A 820 42.69 -11.29 -11.72
CA LEU A 820 41.33 -11.15 -12.24
C LEU A 820 40.85 -12.53 -12.68
N VAL A 821 39.69 -12.98 -12.20
CA VAL A 821 39.08 -14.26 -12.59
C VAL A 821 37.77 -14.03 -13.32
N GLN A 822 37.54 -14.82 -14.37
CA GLN A 822 36.29 -14.91 -15.10
C GLN A 822 35.62 -16.24 -14.79
N TYR A 823 34.31 -16.24 -14.53
CA TYR A 823 33.51 -17.44 -14.28
C TYR A 823 32.81 -17.92 -15.56
N GLU A 824 32.19 -19.10 -15.54
CA GLU A 824 31.55 -19.70 -16.73
C GLU A 824 30.28 -18.98 -17.20
N ASN A 825 29.67 -18.16 -16.35
CA ASN A 825 28.63 -17.21 -16.75
C ASN A 825 29.18 -15.87 -17.31
N GLY A 826 30.50 -15.73 -17.42
CA GLY A 826 31.19 -14.53 -17.93
C GLY A 826 31.45 -13.43 -16.89
N HIS A 827 31.00 -13.58 -15.64
CA HIS A 827 31.24 -12.56 -14.61
C HIS A 827 32.73 -12.44 -14.28
N TRP A 828 33.21 -11.22 -14.05
CA TRP A 828 34.61 -10.91 -13.74
C TRP A 828 34.78 -10.40 -12.30
N ARG A 829 35.72 -10.98 -11.55
CA ARG A 829 36.02 -10.59 -10.16
C ARG A 829 37.51 -10.36 -9.97
N LEU A 830 37.86 -9.26 -9.31
CA LEU A 830 39.20 -8.99 -8.80
C LEU A 830 39.42 -9.75 -7.48
N LEU A 831 40.58 -10.38 -7.35
CA LEU A 831 41.06 -11.06 -6.15
C LEU A 831 42.38 -10.43 -5.69
N VAL A 832 42.52 -10.19 -4.39
CA VAL A 832 43.76 -9.74 -3.74
C VAL A 832 44.10 -10.73 -2.64
N HIS A 833 45.31 -11.30 -2.70
CA HIS A 833 45.74 -12.47 -1.91
C HIS A 833 44.84 -13.72 -2.03
N GLY A 834 43.93 -13.75 -3.02
CA GLY A 834 42.93 -14.81 -3.23
C GLY A 834 41.54 -14.48 -2.68
N THR A 835 41.40 -13.46 -1.85
CA THR A 835 40.11 -12.94 -1.35
C THR A 835 39.48 -12.01 -2.39
N PRO A 836 38.14 -12.01 -2.59
CA PRO A 836 37.45 -11.00 -3.38
C PRO A 836 37.82 -9.56 -2.95
N TRP A 837 38.13 -8.71 -3.91
CA TRP A 837 38.42 -7.29 -3.68
C TRP A 837 37.54 -6.44 -4.58
N ILE A 838 36.73 -5.56 -4.00
CA ILE A 838 36.01 -4.51 -4.70
C ILE A 838 36.82 -3.24 -4.51
N VAL A 839 37.15 -2.53 -5.59
CA VAL A 839 37.85 -1.23 -5.46
C VAL A 839 36.90 -0.21 -4.84
N GLN A 840 37.13 0.11 -3.57
CA GLN A 840 36.49 1.20 -2.83
C GLN A 840 37.52 2.33 -2.83
N GLY A 841 37.61 3.00 -3.98
CA GLY A 841 38.74 3.86 -4.33
C GLY A 841 38.51 5.34 -3.99
N MET A 842 39.60 6.04 -3.71
CA MET A 842 39.62 7.50 -3.63
C MET A 842 40.75 8.07 -4.48
N ALA A 843 40.44 9.07 -5.32
CA ALA A 843 41.45 9.92 -5.94
C ALA A 843 42.06 10.85 -4.88
N TYR A 844 43.37 10.77 -4.66
CA TYR A 844 44.02 11.42 -3.53
C TYR A 844 45.27 12.21 -3.95
N MET A 845 45.13 13.54 -4.02
CA MET A 845 46.21 14.47 -4.37
C MET A 845 46.11 15.83 -3.64
N PRO A 846 45.69 15.88 -2.35
CA PRO A 846 45.11 17.07 -1.73
C PRO A 846 45.98 18.34 -1.82
N SER A 847 45.51 19.29 -2.60
CA SER A 847 46.03 20.67 -2.66
C SER A 847 45.70 21.50 -1.41
N ALA A 848 46.61 22.39 -1.03
CA ALA A 848 46.35 23.41 -0.02
C ALA A 848 45.80 24.68 -0.69
N VAL A 849 44.76 25.28 -0.10
CA VAL A 849 44.26 26.61 -0.49
C VAL A 849 45.42 27.61 -0.62
N GLY A 850 45.48 28.26 -1.77
CA GLY A 850 46.51 29.22 -2.15
C GLY A 850 47.64 28.64 -3.00
N GLU A 851 47.67 27.34 -3.26
CA GLU A 851 48.61 26.66 -4.15
C GLU A 851 47.91 26.19 -5.45
N THR A 852 48.64 26.19 -6.57
CA THR A 852 48.16 25.74 -7.89
C THR A 852 49.31 25.12 -8.70
N PRO A 853 49.05 24.12 -9.56
CA PRO A 853 50.03 23.66 -10.54
C PRO A 853 50.37 24.73 -11.60
N ASP A 854 49.46 25.66 -11.91
CA ASP A 854 49.64 26.66 -13.00
C ASP A 854 50.78 27.65 -12.72
N GLU A 855 50.92 28.07 -11.46
CA GLU A 855 52.02 28.93 -11.00
C GLU A 855 53.23 28.11 -10.51
N GLY A 856 53.18 26.77 -10.60
CA GLY A 856 54.18 25.87 -10.02
C GLY A 856 54.29 25.94 -8.49
N SER A 857 53.24 26.40 -7.80
CA SER A 857 53.21 26.63 -6.36
C SER A 857 52.71 25.43 -5.54
N LEU A 858 52.09 24.44 -6.20
CA LEU A 858 51.63 23.17 -5.60
C LEU A 858 52.79 22.36 -5.01
N ARG A 859 52.76 22.15 -3.69
CA ARG A 859 53.74 21.32 -2.97
C ARG A 859 53.28 19.87 -2.86
N ASP A 860 54.23 18.95 -3.05
CA ASP A 860 54.04 17.50 -2.92
C ASP A 860 53.49 17.12 -1.54
N TRP A 861 52.24 16.66 -1.49
CA TRP A 861 51.54 16.27 -0.27
C TRP A 861 52.24 15.11 0.49
N MET A 862 53.04 14.29 -0.19
CA MET A 862 53.80 13.20 0.45
C MET A 862 54.98 13.70 1.32
N THR A 863 55.39 14.96 1.13
CA THR A 863 56.55 15.55 1.82
C THR A 863 56.25 16.91 2.47
N ALA A 864 55.08 17.51 2.20
CA ALA A 864 54.71 18.81 2.72
C ALA A 864 54.53 18.81 4.25
N ASP A 865 55.34 19.65 4.89
CA ASP A 865 55.27 20.06 6.30
C ASP A 865 55.13 21.60 6.27
N ARG A 866 53.89 22.09 6.30
CA ARG A 866 53.57 23.52 6.13
C ARG A 866 53.65 24.30 7.43
N ASN A 867 53.64 23.62 8.57
CA ASN A 867 53.77 24.22 9.91
C ASN A 867 55.22 24.12 10.48
N ALA A 868 56.12 23.43 9.79
CA ALA A 868 57.53 23.19 10.11
C ALA A 868 57.79 22.36 11.38
N ASN A 869 56.86 21.47 11.77
CA ASN A 869 56.98 20.64 12.97
C ASN A 869 57.70 19.28 12.77
N LYS A 870 58.03 18.93 11.51
CA LYS A 870 58.66 17.66 11.05
C LYS A 870 57.72 16.46 10.91
N ARG A 871 56.42 16.69 10.71
CA ARG A 871 55.39 15.70 10.34
C ARG A 871 54.70 16.18 9.06
N GLN A 872 54.26 15.27 8.20
CA GLN A 872 53.53 15.65 6.99
C GLN A 872 52.09 16.09 7.32
N ASP A 873 51.62 17.16 6.68
CA ASP A 873 50.32 17.79 6.96
C ASP A 873 49.14 16.82 6.90
N VAL A 874 49.21 15.84 5.99
CA VAL A 874 48.18 14.81 5.76
C VAL A 874 47.95 13.87 6.97
N PHE A 875 48.88 13.84 7.93
CA PHE A 875 48.70 13.16 9.22
C PHE A 875 48.17 14.08 10.32
N GLU A 876 47.92 15.36 10.05
CA GLU A 876 47.59 16.38 11.06
C GLU A 876 46.24 17.07 10.84
N SER A 877 45.48 16.64 9.83
CA SER A 877 44.14 17.16 9.60
C SER A 877 43.16 16.77 10.70
N PHE A 878 42.17 17.64 10.95
CA PHE A 878 41.15 17.50 12.00
C PHE A 878 39.76 17.81 11.45
N VAL A 879 38.72 17.27 12.09
CA VAL A 879 37.33 17.51 11.72
C VAL A 879 36.79 18.72 12.50
N ASP A 880 36.46 19.79 11.77
CA ASP A 880 35.65 20.91 12.27
C ASP A 880 34.18 20.45 12.31
N ALA A 881 33.78 19.91 13.46
CA ALA A 881 32.54 19.19 13.64
C ALA A 881 31.34 20.12 13.78
N ASN A 882 31.56 21.35 14.27
CA ASN A 882 30.54 22.37 14.42
C ASN A 882 30.53 23.42 13.27
N ARG A 883 31.47 23.31 12.33
CA ARG A 883 31.66 24.12 11.12
C ARG A 883 31.95 25.62 11.41
N ASN A 884 32.72 25.91 12.46
CA ASN A 884 33.07 27.29 12.85
C ASN A 884 34.38 27.85 12.26
N ASN A 885 35.14 27.03 11.51
CA ASN A 885 36.43 27.35 10.90
C ASN A 885 37.56 27.60 11.92
N ARG A 886 37.57 26.81 13.00
CA ARG A 886 38.64 26.73 14.02
C ARG A 886 38.90 25.26 14.35
N GLN A 887 39.89 25.02 15.20
CA GLN A 887 40.07 23.74 15.88
C GLN A 887 39.68 23.92 17.35
N ASP A 888 38.54 23.37 17.76
CA ASP A 888 38.12 23.37 19.15
C ASP A 888 38.82 22.26 19.97
N ALA A 889 38.83 22.38 21.30
CA ALA A 889 39.55 21.46 22.19
C ALA A 889 39.04 19.99 22.16
N GLY A 890 37.91 19.73 21.49
CA GLY A 890 37.36 18.39 21.24
C GLY A 890 37.68 17.82 19.85
N GLU A 891 38.44 18.52 19.02
CA GLU A 891 38.66 18.21 17.60
C GLU A 891 40.13 17.81 17.34
N PRO A 892 40.53 16.57 17.70
CA PRO A 892 41.91 16.13 17.58
C PRO A 892 42.39 16.05 16.12
N ALA A 893 43.68 16.30 15.91
CA ALA A 893 44.37 16.00 14.67
C ALA A 893 44.45 14.47 14.46
N VAL A 894 43.68 13.95 13.51
CA VAL A 894 43.57 12.52 13.18
C VAL A 894 44.30 12.14 11.90
N GLY A 895 44.41 13.07 10.94
CA GLY A 895 44.94 12.82 9.61
C GLY A 895 43.91 12.20 8.65
N ASP A 896 44.09 12.48 7.36
CA ASP A 896 43.14 12.10 6.31
C ASP A 896 42.98 10.58 6.20
N PHE A 897 44.06 9.84 6.43
CA PHE A 897 44.10 8.37 6.32
C PHE A 897 43.25 7.66 7.39
N VAL A 898 43.03 8.28 8.56
CA VAL A 898 42.04 7.79 9.53
C VAL A 898 40.64 7.96 8.95
N MET A 899 40.31 9.15 8.46
CA MET A 899 38.99 9.45 7.88
C MET A 899 38.68 8.62 6.63
N LEU A 900 39.65 8.41 5.74
CA LEU A 900 39.52 7.57 4.54
C LEU A 900 39.22 6.10 4.91
N ARG A 901 39.95 5.55 5.89
CA ARG A 901 39.72 4.20 6.42
C ARG A 901 38.34 4.11 7.08
N ASP A 902 37.95 5.12 7.86
CA ASP A 902 36.66 5.18 8.55
C ASP A 902 35.48 5.50 7.60
N MET A 903 35.78 5.85 6.35
CA MET A 903 34.85 5.89 5.21
C MET A 903 34.80 4.56 4.45
N GLY A 904 35.66 3.59 4.77
CA GLY A 904 35.73 2.29 4.08
C GLY A 904 36.49 2.34 2.75
N VAL A 905 37.30 3.37 2.50
CA VAL A 905 38.26 3.37 1.39
C VAL A 905 39.25 2.24 1.61
N ASN A 906 39.47 1.42 0.60
CA ASN A 906 40.49 0.37 0.62
C ASN A 906 41.62 0.62 -0.41
N THR A 907 41.40 1.54 -1.36
CA THR A 907 42.32 1.79 -2.48
C THR A 907 42.53 3.29 -2.71
N LEU A 908 43.79 3.72 -2.88
CA LEU A 908 44.12 5.09 -3.30
C LEU A 908 44.48 5.10 -4.80
N ARG A 909 43.92 6.05 -5.56
CA ARG A 909 44.34 6.32 -6.94
C ARG A 909 45.35 7.47 -6.94
N LEU A 910 46.54 7.20 -7.47
CA LEU A 910 47.60 8.19 -7.70
C LEU A 910 47.79 8.40 -9.20
N PHE A 911 47.84 9.64 -9.65
CA PHE A 911 47.75 9.98 -11.07
C PHE A 911 49.06 9.83 -11.85
N HIS A 912 50.19 10.27 -11.28
CA HIS A 912 51.49 10.22 -11.94
C HIS A 912 52.63 10.20 -10.93
N THR A 913 53.56 9.24 -11.02
CA THR A 913 54.67 9.10 -10.05
C THR A 913 55.84 10.06 -10.32
N ASN A 914 55.71 11.31 -9.89
CA ASN A 914 56.81 12.30 -9.89
C ASN A 914 57.53 12.46 -8.53
N HIS A 915 56.97 11.92 -7.45
CA HIS A 915 57.52 11.95 -6.08
C HIS A 915 58.91 11.28 -5.96
N ASP A 916 59.77 11.72 -5.03
CA ASP A 916 61.02 11.00 -4.69
C ASP A 916 60.67 9.62 -4.08
N PRO A 917 61.08 8.49 -4.67
CA PRO A 917 60.79 7.17 -4.12
C PRO A 917 61.28 6.97 -2.68
N LYS A 918 62.30 7.72 -2.23
CA LYS A 918 62.82 7.67 -0.86
C LYS A 918 61.85 8.21 0.19
N THR A 919 60.94 9.11 -0.18
CA THR A 919 59.91 9.64 0.73
C THR A 919 58.56 8.97 0.47
N ALA A 920 58.19 8.78 -0.80
CA ALA A 920 56.95 8.15 -1.20
C ALA A 920 56.82 6.69 -0.72
N LYS A 921 57.86 5.86 -0.89
CA LYS A 921 57.76 4.42 -0.58
C LYS A 921 57.63 4.14 0.92
N PRO A 922 58.39 4.79 1.83
CA PRO A 922 58.13 4.67 3.27
C PRO A 922 56.74 5.15 3.68
N LEU A 923 56.23 6.23 3.07
CA LEU A 923 54.88 6.72 3.33
C LEU A 923 53.82 5.70 2.90
N LEU A 924 53.82 5.25 1.65
CA LEU A 924 52.83 4.33 1.12
C LEU A 924 52.87 2.94 1.80
N ARG A 925 54.06 2.44 2.17
CA ARG A 925 54.20 1.26 3.05
C ARG A 925 53.53 1.47 4.39
N ARG A 926 53.70 2.64 5.01
CA ARG A 926 53.06 2.98 6.28
C ARG A 926 51.54 3.07 6.11
N LEU A 927 51.02 3.69 5.05
CA LEU A 927 49.57 3.74 4.80
C LEU A 927 48.96 2.34 4.65
N HIS A 928 49.66 1.44 3.97
CA HIS A 928 49.28 0.03 3.86
C HIS A 928 49.35 -0.72 5.20
N GLN A 929 50.37 -0.47 6.03
CA GLN A 929 50.55 -1.13 7.33
C GLN A 929 49.62 -0.61 8.43
N ASP A 930 49.41 0.70 8.52
CA ASP A 930 48.61 1.37 9.55
C ASP A 930 47.08 1.32 9.23
N HIS A 931 46.70 1.21 7.94
CA HIS A 931 45.30 1.31 7.49
C HIS A 931 44.84 0.28 6.44
N GLY A 932 45.73 -0.55 5.89
CA GLY A 932 45.37 -1.58 4.89
C GLY A 932 45.24 -1.11 3.44
N PHE A 933 45.56 0.16 3.13
CA PHE A 933 45.38 0.71 1.79
C PHE A 933 46.21 -0.02 0.72
N MET A 934 45.58 -0.27 -0.42
CA MET A 934 46.22 -0.62 -1.68
C MET A 934 46.31 0.61 -2.61
N VAL A 935 47.14 0.57 -3.65
CA VAL A 935 47.42 1.73 -4.53
C VAL A 935 47.26 1.36 -6.00
N MET A 936 46.44 2.12 -6.72
CA MET A 936 46.42 2.16 -8.19
C MET A 936 47.43 3.20 -8.64
N MET A 937 48.51 2.74 -9.27
CA MET A 937 49.68 3.57 -9.57
C MET A 937 49.64 4.03 -11.03
N GLY A 938 49.37 5.32 -11.25
CA GLY A 938 49.19 5.91 -12.56
C GLY A 938 50.43 6.54 -13.19
N ASP A 939 50.42 6.59 -14.51
CA ASP A 939 51.17 7.55 -15.32
C ASP A 939 50.21 8.17 -16.35
N PHE A 940 50.20 9.50 -16.47
CA PHE A 940 49.40 10.25 -17.45
C PHE A 940 49.65 9.89 -18.93
N VAL A 941 50.78 9.25 -19.28
CA VAL A 941 51.18 8.93 -20.67
C VAL A 941 51.00 10.14 -21.61
N GLY A 942 51.45 11.32 -21.17
CA GLY A 942 51.37 12.54 -21.97
C GLY A 942 50.09 13.37 -21.83
N MET A 943 49.09 12.96 -21.04
CA MET A 943 48.02 13.88 -20.66
C MET A 943 48.62 15.09 -19.91
N TYR A 944 48.04 16.28 -20.12
CA TYR A 944 48.57 17.55 -19.59
C TYR A 944 50.05 17.82 -19.97
N THR A 945 50.51 17.21 -21.07
CA THR A 945 51.92 17.12 -21.56
C THR A 945 52.93 16.44 -20.62
N ILE A 946 52.47 15.90 -19.49
CA ILE A 946 53.31 15.27 -18.48
C ILE A 946 53.94 13.98 -19.02
N GLY A 947 55.27 13.92 -18.99
CA GLY A 947 56.06 12.81 -19.55
C GLY A 947 56.34 12.88 -21.05
N SER A 948 55.61 13.69 -21.83
CA SER A 948 55.93 13.93 -23.25
C SER A 948 57.04 14.97 -23.42
N GLY A 949 57.09 15.96 -22.52
CA GLY A 949 58.05 17.06 -22.55
C GLY A 949 57.84 18.01 -23.74
N ALA A 950 56.57 18.17 -24.14
CA ALA A 950 56.09 19.24 -25.02
C ALA A 950 55.61 20.43 -24.17
N SER A 951 55.58 21.63 -24.74
CA SER A 951 54.86 22.76 -24.13
C SER A 951 53.33 22.54 -24.18
N TRP A 952 52.59 23.27 -23.34
CA TRP A 952 51.13 23.19 -23.27
C TRP A 952 50.45 23.56 -24.59
N GLU A 953 51.08 24.45 -25.36
CA GLU A 953 50.66 24.93 -26.68
C GLU A 953 51.09 23.99 -27.82
N GLU A 954 52.25 23.33 -27.70
CA GLU A 954 52.69 22.28 -28.64
C GLU A 954 51.80 21.03 -28.54
N GLY A 955 51.47 20.64 -27.31
CA GLY A 955 50.67 19.48 -26.98
C GLY A 955 51.38 18.13 -27.16
N THR A 956 50.72 17.08 -26.66
CA THR A 956 51.22 15.70 -26.81
C THR A 956 50.85 15.11 -28.16
N ASN A 957 51.87 14.66 -28.87
CA ASN A 957 51.80 14.08 -30.21
C ASN A 957 52.20 12.59 -30.18
N TYR A 958 51.22 11.69 -30.29
CA TYR A 958 51.44 10.24 -30.30
C TYR A 958 52.00 9.69 -31.62
N LEU A 959 52.19 10.55 -32.63
CA LEU A 959 52.98 10.22 -33.82
C LEU A 959 54.47 10.59 -33.66
N ASP A 960 54.83 11.42 -32.66
CA ASP A 960 56.21 11.82 -32.42
C ASP A 960 57.00 10.75 -31.65
N LYS A 961 58.10 10.31 -32.25
CA LYS A 961 58.95 9.23 -31.73
C LYS A 961 59.82 9.65 -30.55
N VAL A 962 60.09 10.95 -30.37
CA VAL A 962 60.83 11.47 -29.22
C VAL A 962 59.90 11.59 -28.02
N GLN A 963 58.69 12.15 -28.19
CA GLN A 963 57.67 12.20 -27.16
C GLN A 963 57.27 10.79 -26.70
N ARG A 964 56.93 9.87 -27.62
CA ARG A 964 56.63 8.45 -27.26
C ARG A 964 57.79 7.78 -26.52
N LYS A 965 59.05 8.06 -26.88
CA LYS A 965 60.21 7.53 -26.15
C LYS A 965 60.32 8.10 -24.73
N ARG A 966 60.04 9.40 -24.53
CA ARG A 966 60.04 10.03 -23.20
C ARG A 966 58.93 9.45 -22.31
N MET A 967 57.69 9.38 -22.83
CA MET A 967 56.54 8.78 -22.14
C MET A 967 56.82 7.31 -21.79
N SER A 968 57.45 6.55 -22.71
CA SER A 968 57.89 5.17 -22.44
C SER A 968 58.83 5.06 -21.26
N GLU A 969 59.85 5.91 -21.13
CA GLU A 969 60.78 5.87 -19.99
C GLU A 969 60.23 6.60 -18.74
N SER A 970 59.04 7.18 -18.80
CA SER A 970 58.24 7.55 -17.62
C SER A 970 57.56 6.30 -17.05
N VAL A 971 56.69 5.65 -17.84
CA VAL A 971 55.98 4.41 -17.45
C VAL A 971 56.94 3.32 -16.99
N LYS A 972 58.04 3.09 -17.72
CA LYS A 972 59.05 2.10 -17.32
C LYS A 972 59.77 2.44 -16.03
N ARG A 973 59.89 3.72 -15.65
CA ARG A 973 60.49 4.15 -14.38
C ARG A 973 59.55 3.88 -13.22
N MET A 974 58.28 4.27 -13.35
CA MET A 974 57.21 3.93 -12.42
C MET A 974 57.23 2.43 -12.10
N VAL A 975 57.18 1.58 -13.13
CA VAL A 975 57.13 0.12 -12.97
C VAL A 975 58.42 -0.45 -12.37
N ARG A 976 59.60 0.00 -12.83
CA ARG A 976 60.89 -0.44 -12.25
C ARG A 976 61.03 -0.10 -10.76
N GLU A 977 60.42 0.98 -10.30
CA GLU A 977 60.54 1.46 -8.93
C GLU A 977 59.49 0.85 -7.98
N TYR A 978 58.25 0.65 -8.43
CA TYR A 978 57.12 0.32 -7.54
C TYR A 978 56.60 -1.13 -7.65
N LYS A 979 57.01 -1.93 -8.64
CA LYS A 979 56.44 -3.28 -8.89
C LYS A 979 56.61 -4.31 -7.77
N ASP A 980 57.62 -4.13 -6.92
CA ASP A 980 57.97 -5.08 -5.85
C ASP A 980 57.42 -4.61 -4.47
N GLU A 981 56.53 -3.60 -4.46
CA GLU A 981 55.93 -3.05 -3.25
C GLU A 981 54.62 -3.76 -2.85
N PRO A 982 54.41 -4.07 -1.56
CA PRO A 982 53.28 -4.90 -1.10
C PRO A 982 51.92 -4.20 -1.24
N TYR A 983 51.91 -2.88 -1.36
CA TYR A 983 50.70 -2.05 -1.46
C TYR A 983 50.22 -1.84 -2.90
N LEU A 984 50.96 -2.31 -3.91
CA LEU A 984 50.60 -2.10 -5.31
C LEU A 984 49.40 -2.99 -5.68
N LEU A 985 48.36 -2.37 -6.23
CA LEU A 985 47.18 -3.08 -6.75
C LEU A 985 47.30 -3.34 -8.25
N MET A 986 47.53 -2.27 -9.02
CA MET A 986 47.45 -2.27 -10.48
C MET A 986 48.09 -1.00 -11.07
N TRP A 987 48.49 -1.08 -12.33
CA TRP A 987 49.05 0.04 -13.10
C TRP A 987 47.94 0.75 -13.89
N VAL A 988 47.90 2.08 -13.87
CA VAL A 988 46.95 2.87 -14.69
C VAL A 988 47.71 3.65 -15.76
N LEU A 989 47.33 3.46 -17.03
CA LEU A 989 47.94 4.14 -18.17
C LEU A 989 46.96 5.14 -18.78
N GLY A 990 47.24 6.43 -18.57
CA GLY A 990 46.44 7.54 -19.08
C GLY A 990 45.47 8.14 -18.06
N ASN A 991 44.91 9.28 -18.45
CA ASN A 991 43.79 9.96 -17.80
C ASN A 991 43.00 10.74 -18.87
N GLU A 992 42.13 10.06 -19.60
CA GLU A 992 41.26 10.67 -20.62
C GLU A 992 41.99 11.31 -21.80
N ASN A 993 43.19 10.81 -22.11
CA ASN A 993 44.04 11.30 -23.20
C ASN A 993 43.28 11.40 -24.53
N ASN A 994 42.30 10.51 -24.73
CA ASN A 994 41.46 10.40 -25.91
C ASN A 994 40.54 11.62 -26.18
N TYR A 995 40.26 12.48 -25.18
CA TYR A 995 39.62 13.78 -25.47
C TYR A 995 40.56 14.75 -26.22
N GLY A 996 41.88 14.62 -26.05
CA GLY A 996 42.87 15.48 -26.71
C GLY A 996 43.03 16.88 -26.10
N GLY A 997 42.63 17.06 -24.84
CA GLY A 997 42.53 18.35 -24.16
C GLY A 997 41.08 18.60 -23.74
N MET A 998 40.86 19.48 -22.77
CA MET A 998 39.52 19.72 -22.19
C MET A 998 39.11 21.19 -22.33
N HIS A 999 37.80 21.43 -22.51
CA HIS A 999 37.29 22.71 -22.98
C HIS A 999 37.53 23.87 -21.99
N GLY A 1000 38.51 24.72 -22.31
CA GLY A 1000 38.51 26.16 -21.96
C GLY A 1000 38.90 26.57 -20.54
N ILE A 1001 39.18 25.63 -19.63
CA ILE A 1001 39.54 25.94 -18.23
C ILE A 1001 40.86 25.27 -17.78
N VAL A 1002 40.98 23.94 -17.82
CA VAL A 1002 42.25 23.21 -17.57
C VAL A 1002 42.35 22.00 -18.51
N GLY A 1003 43.44 21.87 -19.29
CA GLY A 1003 43.73 20.66 -20.07
C GLY A 1003 44.45 20.92 -21.40
N GLY A 1004 45.78 20.78 -21.42
CA GLY A 1004 46.63 21.03 -22.59
C GLY A 1004 46.36 20.12 -23.80
N VAL A 1005 46.78 20.58 -24.99
CA VAL A 1005 46.46 19.98 -26.29
C VAL A 1005 47.05 18.56 -26.42
N GLY A 1006 46.32 17.64 -27.06
CA GLY A 1006 46.78 16.28 -27.35
C GLY A 1006 46.08 15.70 -28.59
N ASN A 1007 46.76 14.84 -29.35
CA ASN A 1007 46.22 14.33 -30.62
C ASN A 1007 45.69 12.88 -30.61
N ALA A 1008 45.47 12.27 -29.44
CA ALA A 1008 44.95 10.90 -29.35
C ALA A 1008 43.52 10.77 -29.93
N GLY A 1009 42.60 11.69 -29.64
CA GLY A 1009 41.25 11.67 -30.25
C GLY A 1009 41.26 11.82 -31.78
N LYS A 1010 42.34 12.35 -32.36
CA LYS A 1010 42.53 12.47 -33.81
C LYS A 1010 43.28 11.29 -34.43
N TYR A 1011 44.09 10.60 -33.64
CA TYR A 1011 44.88 9.42 -34.04
C TYR A 1011 44.68 8.28 -33.01
N PRO A 1012 43.44 7.80 -32.80
CA PRO A 1012 43.12 6.88 -31.71
C PRO A 1012 43.83 5.54 -31.91
N ALA A 1013 43.96 5.07 -33.16
CA ALA A 1013 44.62 3.81 -33.46
C ALA A 1013 46.10 3.82 -33.00
N GLU A 1014 46.83 4.89 -33.30
CA GLU A 1014 48.24 5.05 -32.92
C GLU A 1014 48.43 5.29 -31.41
N TYR A 1015 47.46 5.95 -30.75
CA TYR A 1015 47.45 6.08 -29.29
C TYR A 1015 47.22 4.72 -28.61
N TYR A 1016 46.17 3.98 -28.96
CA TYR A 1016 45.89 2.68 -28.34
C TYR A 1016 46.94 1.63 -28.70
N GLN A 1017 47.52 1.66 -29.90
CA GLN A 1017 48.70 0.85 -30.23
C GLN A 1017 49.89 1.17 -29.31
N PHE A 1018 50.11 2.45 -28.95
CA PHE A 1018 51.16 2.82 -28.00
C PHE A 1018 50.84 2.34 -26.57
N ILE A 1019 49.59 2.41 -26.11
CA ILE A 1019 49.17 1.79 -24.83
C ILE A 1019 49.39 0.27 -24.85
N ASN A 1020 49.15 -0.39 -25.99
CA ASN A 1020 49.43 -1.82 -26.17
C ASN A 1020 50.92 -2.14 -26.06
N GLU A 1021 51.80 -1.36 -26.71
CA GLU A 1021 53.27 -1.49 -26.60
C GLU A 1021 53.74 -1.36 -25.14
N LEU A 1022 53.20 -0.38 -24.41
CA LEU A 1022 53.49 -0.18 -22.99
C LEU A 1022 53.00 -1.37 -22.16
N THR A 1023 51.74 -1.78 -22.33
CA THR A 1023 51.12 -2.88 -21.58
C THR A 1023 51.88 -4.20 -21.73
N ASN A 1024 52.24 -4.57 -22.97
CA ASN A 1024 53.06 -5.77 -23.23
C ASN A 1024 54.44 -5.69 -22.57
N TRP A 1025 55.04 -4.49 -22.49
CA TRP A 1025 56.28 -4.30 -21.76
C TRP A 1025 56.10 -4.44 -20.24
N ILE A 1026 55.00 -3.92 -19.68
CA ILE A 1026 54.69 -4.05 -18.24
C ILE A 1026 54.51 -5.53 -17.89
N HIS A 1027 53.70 -6.29 -18.62
CA HIS A 1027 53.51 -7.73 -18.40
C HIS A 1027 54.81 -8.55 -18.42
N ALA A 1028 55.83 -8.10 -19.14
CA ALA A 1028 57.16 -8.72 -19.19
C ALA A 1028 58.08 -8.28 -18.04
N ALA A 1029 57.91 -7.07 -17.49
CA ALA A 1029 58.68 -6.53 -16.37
C ALA A 1029 58.08 -6.87 -14.99
N ASP A 1030 56.76 -6.99 -14.94
CA ASP A 1030 55.91 -7.27 -13.80
C ASP A 1030 54.70 -8.13 -14.24
N PRO A 1031 54.72 -9.46 -14.04
CA PRO A 1031 53.60 -10.34 -14.34
C PRO A 1031 52.59 -10.47 -13.18
N ASN A 1032 52.76 -9.70 -12.10
CA ASN A 1032 52.01 -9.88 -10.86
C ASN A 1032 50.79 -8.95 -10.75
N HIS A 1033 50.84 -7.75 -11.34
CA HIS A 1033 49.80 -6.73 -11.25
C HIS A 1033 49.16 -6.44 -12.63
N PRO A 1034 47.84 -6.29 -12.74
CA PRO A 1034 47.17 -6.02 -14.01
C PRO A 1034 47.34 -4.56 -14.46
N VAL A 1035 47.10 -4.32 -15.76
CA VAL A 1035 47.16 -2.99 -16.39
C VAL A 1035 45.77 -2.49 -16.77
N VAL A 1036 45.48 -1.26 -16.36
CA VAL A 1036 44.24 -0.51 -16.57
C VAL A 1036 44.46 0.57 -17.64
N LEU A 1037 43.52 0.72 -18.58
CA LEU A 1037 43.40 1.93 -19.40
C LEU A 1037 42.79 3.08 -18.58
N GLY A 1038 43.32 4.30 -18.62
CA GLY A 1038 42.63 5.48 -18.11
C GLY A 1038 41.90 6.22 -19.24
N ASN A 1039 40.76 5.71 -19.70
CA ASN A 1039 39.99 6.32 -20.80
C ASN A 1039 39.05 7.44 -20.30
N GLY A 1040 38.67 8.35 -21.18
CA GLY A 1040 37.48 9.18 -21.01
C GLY A 1040 36.31 8.52 -21.73
N GLU A 1041 35.21 8.23 -21.03
CA GLU A 1041 34.03 7.55 -21.59
C GLU A 1041 34.32 6.17 -22.23
N TRP A 1042 33.33 5.57 -22.90
CA TRP A 1042 33.49 4.36 -23.74
C TRP A 1042 34.09 4.63 -25.12
N MET A 1043 34.51 5.86 -25.44
CA MET A 1043 34.84 6.23 -26.82
C MET A 1043 35.97 5.39 -27.40
N PHE A 1044 35.85 5.09 -28.70
CA PHE A 1044 36.76 4.24 -29.47
C PHE A 1044 36.89 2.79 -28.95
N LEU A 1045 35.86 2.23 -28.30
CA LEU A 1045 35.90 0.88 -27.71
C LEU A 1045 36.28 -0.22 -28.71
N ASP A 1046 35.83 -0.10 -29.95
CA ASP A 1046 36.17 -0.98 -31.06
C ASP A 1046 37.66 -0.84 -31.47
N VAL A 1047 38.21 0.38 -31.46
CA VAL A 1047 39.62 0.66 -31.75
C VAL A 1047 40.50 0.11 -30.63
N ILE A 1048 40.07 0.25 -29.37
CA ILE A 1048 40.73 -0.35 -28.19
C ILE A 1048 40.75 -1.88 -28.35
N ALA A 1049 39.65 -2.50 -28.76
CA ALA A 1049 39.58 -3.94 -29.01
C ALA A 1049 40.56 -4.41 -30.10
N LYS A 1050 40.68 -3.62 -31.18
CA LYS A 1050 41.55 -3.90 -32.33
C LYS A 1050 43.04 -3.65 -32.02
N GLN A 1051 43.37 -2.57 -31.32
CA GLN A 1051 44.74 -2.05 -31.19
C GLN A 1051 45.40 -2.31 -29.83
N ALA A 1052 44.62 -2.46 -28.75
CA ALA A 1052 45.10 -2.66 -27.38
C ALA A 1052 44.60 -3.94 -26.67
N PRO A 1053 44.62 -5.12 -27.33
CA PRO A 1053 44.11 -6.37 -26.74
C PRO A 1053 44.93 -6.88 -25.54
N ALA A 1054 46.09 -6.30 -25.22
CA ALA A 1054 46.86 -6.67 -24.03
C ALA A 1054 46.30 -6.09 -22.71
N ILE A 1055 45.45 -5.05 -22.75
CA ILE A 1055 44.92 -4.39 -21.54
C ILE A 1055 44.10 -5.38 -20.71
N ASP A 1056 44.32 -5.40 -19.39
CA ASP A 1056 43.64 -6.34 -18.48
C ASP A 1056 42.27 -5.83 -18.02
N ILE A 1057 42.16 -4.53 -17.77
CA ILE A 1057 40.97 -3.85 -17.23
C ILE A 1057 40.65 -2.63 -18.11
N PHE A 1058 39.39 -2.52 -18.55
CA PHE A 1058 38.91 -1.27 -19.13
C PHE A 1058 38.61 -0.29 -17.98
N GLY A 1059 39.43 0.74 -17.85
CA GLY A 1059 39.17 1.85 -16.94
C GLY A 1059 38.61 3.05 -17.70
N ALA A 1060 37.64 3.74 -17.09
CA ALA A 1060 37.13 4.98 -17.65
C ALA A 1060 36.73 5.98 -16.56
N ASN A 1061 37.05 7.24 -16.78
CA ASN A 1061 36.44 8.38 -16.10
C ASN A 1061 35.07 8.63 -16.75
N VAL A 1062 34.01 8.72 -15.95
CA VAL A 1062 32.62 8.78 -16.47
C VAL A 1062 31.72 9.64 -15.58
N TYR A 1063 31.07 10.64 -16.19
CA TYR A 1063 30.25 11.65 -15.51
C TYR A 1063 28.83 11.70 -16.09
N ARG A 1064 28.12 10.57 -16.10
CA ARG A 1064 26.81 10.39 -16.80
C ARG A 1064 25.57 10.90 -16.05
N GLY A 1065 25.68 11.24 -14.76
CA GLY A 1065 24.57 11.74 -13.96
C GLY A 1065 24.26 10.88 -12.73
N PRO A 1066 23.23 11.25 -11.94
CA PRO A 1066 22.92 10.59 -10.67
C PRO A 1066 22.37 9.16 -10.81
N HIS A 1067 21.97 8.74 -12.01
CA HIS A 1067 21.39 7.41 -12.28
C HIS A 1067 22.41 6.28 -12.33
N GLY A 1068 23.69 6.61 -12.48
CA GLY A 1068 24.75 5.64 -12.74
C GLY A 1068 25.51 5.91 -14.03
N PHE A 1069 26.18 4.86 -14.49
CA PHE A 1069 26.97 4.79 -15.71
C PHE A 1069 26.14 4.18 -16.85
N GLY A 1070 25.05 3.48 -16.51
CA GLY A 1070 24.14 2.82 -17.43
C GLY A 1070 24.61 1.40 -17.71
N ARG A 1071 23.68 0.44 -17.66
CA ARG A 1071 23.98 -0.96 -17.95
C ARG A 1071 24.55 -1.13 -19.36
N SER A 1072 24.13 -0.27 -20.30
CA SER A 1072 24.65 -0.24 -21.67
C SER A 1072 26.17 -0.02 -21.78
N LEU A 1073 26.82 0.63 -20.79
CA LEU A 1073 28.28 0.78 -20.75
C LEU A 1073 28.96 -0.54 -20.41
N PHE A 1074 28.47 -1.20 -19.36
CA PHE A 1074 29.00 -2.48 -18.91
C PHE A 1074 28.79 -3.58 -19.96
N GLU A 1075 27.62 -3.58 -20.62
CA GLU A 1075 27.28 -4.43 -21.77
C GLU A 1075 28.22 -4.20 -22.96
N ALA A 1076 28.49 -2.94 -23.33
CA ALA A 1076 29.41 -2.63 -24.43
C ALA A 1076 30.83 -3.18 -24.15
N VAL A 1077 31.38 -2.97 -22.95
CA VAL A 1077 32.70 -3.52 -22.58
C VAL A 1077 32.69 -5.05 -22.57
N ARG A 1078 31.60 -5.66 -22.08
CA ARG A 1078 31.39 -7.13 -22.10
C ARG A 1078 31.35 -7.69 -23.52
N GLN A 1079 30.76 -6.96 -24.48
CA GLN A 1079 30.62 -7.35 -25.88
C GLN A 1079 31.91 -7.15 -26.70
N TYR A 1080 32.56 -5.99 -26.59
CA TYR A 1080 33.66 -5.60 -27.50
C TYR A 1080 35.06 -5.93 -26.96
N LEU A 1081 35.28 -5.92 -25.64
CA LEU A 1081 36.58 -6.21 -25.03
C LEU A 1081 36.64 -7.55 -24.28
N ASP A 1082 35.50 -7.99 -23.72
CA ASP A 1082 35.41 -9.01 -22.66
C ASP A 1082 36.47 -8.82 -21.56
N ARG A 1083 36.35 -7.69 -20.86
CA ARG A 1083 37.21 -7.29 -19.74
C ARG A 1083 36.39 -6.85 -18.53
N PRO A 1084 37.00 -6.87 -17.33
CA PRO A 1084 36.49 -6.14 -16.17
C PRO A 1084 36.42 -4.63 -16.45
N VAL A 1085 35.47 -3.96 -15.80
CA VAL A 1085 35.29 -2.51 -15.79
C VAL A 1085 35.65 -1.93 -14.43
N LEU A 1086 36.44 -0.85 -14.45
CA LEU A 1086 36.77 -0.03 -13.29
C LEU A 1086 36.44 1.43 -13.62
N ILE A 1087 35.56 2.08 -12.87
CA ILE A 1087 35.36 3.53 -13.07
C ILE A 1087 36.50 4.27 -12.36
N THR A 1088 37.39 4.90 -13.12
CA THR A 1088 38.65 5.46 -12.60
C THR A 1088 38.46 6.84 -11.96
N GLU A 1089 37.42 7.59 -12.36
CA GLU A 1089 36.86 8.76 -11.67
C GLU A 1089 35.35 8.85 -11.90
N TYR A 1090 34.64 9.33 -10.87
CA TYR A 1090 33.25 9.78 -10.96
C TYR A 1090 32.92 10.69 -9.76
N GLY A 1091 31.99 11.64 -9.96
CA GLY A 1091 31.46 12.47 -8.89
C GLY A 1091 30.69 13.67 -9.41
N CYS A 1092 30.29 14.57 -8.50
CA CYS A 1092 29.72 15.86 -8.87
C CYS A 1092 29.98 16.94 -7.79
N PRO A 1093 29.78 18.22 -8.13
CA PRO A 1093 29.96 19.31 -7.18
C PRO A 1093 29.01 19.24 -5.98
N ALA A 1094 29.51 19.68 -4.82
CA ALA A 1094 28.72 20.01 -3.64
C ALA A 1094 28.17 21.45 -3.65
N TYR A 1095 28.19 22.13 -4.79
CA TYR A 1095 27.68 23.49 -4.97
C TYR A 1095 26.65 23.54 -6.11
N GLN A 1096 25.63 24.36 -5.92
CA GLN A 1096 24.60 24.67 -6.92
C GLN A 1096 24.25 26.15 -6.83
N LEU A 1097 24.18 26.82 -7.98
CA LEU A 1097 23.88 28.25 -8.04
C LEU A 1097 22.51 28.56 -7.39
N LYS A 1098 22.50 29.50 -6.43
CA LYS A 1098 21.32 29.95 -5.65
C LYS A 1098 20.69 28.88 -4.72
N LYS A 1099 21.32 27.73 -4.47
CA LYS A 1099 20.81 26.73 -3.51
C LYS A 1099 21.46 26.86 -2.13
N PRO A 1100 20.78 26.46 -1.04
CA PRO A 1100 21.43 26.23 0.24
C PRO A 1100 22.50 25.13 0.12
N ARG A 1101 23.62 25.29 0.83
CA ARG A 1101 24.72 24.30 0.88
C ARG A 1101 24.21 22.92 1.27
N GLU A 1102 23.29 22.85 2.23
CA GLU A 1102 22.71 21.62 2.75
C GLU A 1102 21.87 20.88 1.69
N THR A 1103 21.33 21.60 0.70
CA THR A 1103 20.68 20.99 -0.47
C THR A 1103 21.73 20.45 -1.43
N ALA A 1104 22.81 21.21 -1.69
CA ALA A 1104 23.84 20.81 -2.63
C ALA A 1104 24.71 19.63 -2.13
N GLU A 1105 25.08 19.58 -0.84
CA GLU A 1105 25.76 18.42 -0.23
C GLU A 1105 24.90 17.14 -0.25
N ARG A 1106 23.58 17.27 -0.09
CA ARG A 1106 22.62 16.16 -0.17
C ARG A 1106 22.45 15.68 -1.61
N ASP A 1107 22.37 16.59 -2.57
CA ASP A 1107 22.22 16.24 -3.99
C ASP A 1107 23.51 15.63 -4.55
N GLN A 1108 24.68 16.06 -4.05
CA GLN A 1108 25.96 15.36 -4.27
C GLN A 1108 25.90 13.92 -3.75
N ALA A 1109 25.38 13.70 -2.54
CA ALA A 1109 25.21 12.35 -2.00
C ALA A 1109 24.24 11.51 -2.84
N LEU A 1110 23.13 12.05 -3.33
CA LEU A 1110 22.21 11.33 -4.23
C LEU A 1110 22.91 10.89 -5.54
N TYR A 1111 23.77 11.74 -6.11
CA TYR A 1111 24.54 11.42 -7.32
C TYR A 1111 25.50 10.24 -7.07
N HIS A 1112 26.30 10.32 -6.00
CA HIS A 1112 27.20 9.23 -5.62
C HIS A 1112 26.46 7.94 -5.23
N PHE A 1113 25.28 8.04 -4.61
CA PHE A 1113 24.48 6.87 -4.24
C PHE A 1113 24.05 6.08 -5.49
N GLY A 1114 23.38 6.72 -6.46
CA GLY A 1114 22.94 6.03 -7.67
C GLY A 1114 24.12 5.51 -8.51
N ASN A 1115 25.26 6.22 -8.53
CA ASN A 1115 26.50 5.71 -9.11
C ASN A 1115 27.01 4.43 -8.42
N TRP A 1116 27.06 4.39 -7.08
CA TRP A 1116 27.51 3.20 -6.36
C TRP A 1116 26.54 2.03 -6.50
N VAL A 1117 25.23 2.29 -6.50
CA VAL A 1117 24.19 1.28 -6.77
C VAL A 1117 24.36 0.67 -8.15
N ASP A 1118 24.63 1.49 -9.19
CA ASP A 1118 24.81 1.00 -10.56
C ASP A 1118 26.08 0.15 -10.74
N LEU A 1119 27.15 0.47 -10.02
CA LEU A 1119 28.34 -0.39 -9.92
C LEU A 1119 28.00 -1.71 -9.24
N ALA A 1120 27.39 -1.67 -8.05
CA ALA A 1120 27.07 -2.84 -7.24
C ALA A 1120 26.10 -3.81 -7.94
N ASP A 1121 25.18 -3.29 -8.75
CA ASP A 1121 24.26 -4.06 -9.56
C ASP A 1121 24.89 -4.69 -10.83
N ASN A 1122 26.13 -4.32 -11.18
CA ASN A 1122 26.88 -4.91 -12.30
C ASN A 1122 28.20 -5.58 -11.86
N MET A 1123 28.42 -5.77 -10.55
CA MET A 1123 29.50 -6.58 -9.99
C MET A 1123 29.23 -8.08 -10.13
N ALA A 1124 30.28 -8.91 -10.13
CA ALA A 1124 30.20 -10.36 -10.31
C ALA A 1124 29.22 -11.06 -9.35
N GLY A 1125 28.00 -11.28 -9.85
CA GLY A 1125 26.84 -11.85 -9.16
C GLY A 1125 25.51 -11.21 -9.61
N ARG A 1126 25.57 -9.99 -10.19
CA ARG A 1126 24.43 -9.19 -10.66
C ARG A 1126 24.71 -8.56 -12.04
N GLY A 1127 23.65 -8.19 -12.76
CA GLY A 1127 23.72 -7.42 -14.01
C GLY A 1127 24.67 -8.04 -15.05
N THR A 1128 25.49 -7.20 -15.70
CA THR A 1128 26.51 -7.65 -16.65
C THR A 1128 27.70 -8.35 -15.96
N GLY A 1129 27.82 -8.20 -14.64
CA GLY A 1129 28.75 -8.95 -13.80
C GLY A 1129 30.24 -8.68 -14.01
N ASN A 1130 30.62 -7.62 -14.74
CA ASN A 1130 32.01 -7.30 -15.07
C ASN A 1130 32.60 -6.10 -14.29
N VAL A 1131 31.85 -5.43 -13.43
CA VAL A 1131 32.39 -4.33 -12.59
C VAL A 1131 33.24 -4.89 -11.45
N ILE A 1132 34.42 -4.27 -11.22
CA ILE A 1132 35.32 -4.59 -10.09
C ILE A 1132 35.47 -3.46 -9.06
N GLY A 1133 34.76 -2.34 -9.24
CA GLY A 1133 34.71 -1.20 -8.31
C GLY A 1133 34.92 0.13 -9.02
N ALA A 1134 35.28 1.16 -8.25
CA ALA A 1134 35.54 2.50 -8.77
C ALA A 1134 36.43 3.33 -7.82
N ALA A 1135 36.94 4.47 -8.29
CA ALA A 1135 37.52 5.51 -7.45
C ALA A 1135 36.72 6.81 -7.55
N THR A 1136 36.33 7.36 -6.39
CA THR A 1136 35.57 8.61 -6.30
C THR A 1136 36.49 9.82 -6.56
N PHE A 1137 35.97 10.79 -7.31
CA PHE A 1137 36.57 12.11 -7.51
C PHE A 1137 35.72 13.16 -6.77
N GLU A 1138 36.20 13.77 -5.69
CA GLU A 1138 37.53 13.58 -5.07
C GLU A 1138 37.52 13.71 -3.54
N TRP A 1139 38.69 13.61 -2.91
CA TRP A 1139 38.78 13.65 -1.45
C TRP A 1139 38.36 15.02 -0.91
N SER A 1140 39.07 16.07 -1.28
CA SER A 1140 38.97 17.42 -0.69
C SER A 1140 38.83 18.49 -1.77
N ASP A 1141 38.07 19.55 -1.47
CA ASP A 1141 37.95 20.73 -2.34
C ASP A 1141 39.30 21.28 -2.82
N GLU A 1142 39.50 21.36 -4.14
CA GLU A 1142 40.71 21.87 -4.77
C GLU A 1142 40.47 23.25 -5.41
N TRP A 1143 40.73 24.30 -4.64
CA TRP A 1143 40.43 25.72 -4.95
C TRP A 1143 41.22 26.32 -6.14
N TRP A 1144 41.83 25.51 -6.99
CA TRP A 1144 42.55 25.96 -8.20
C TRP A 1144 41.84 25.57 -9.51
N LYS A 1145 40.80 24.71 -9.44
CA LYS A 1145 40.17 24.09 -10.62
C LYS A 1145 39.12 24.96 -11.34
N ALA A 1146 38.79 26.16 -10.86
CA ALA A 1146 38.05 27.12 -11.68
C ALA A 1146 38.89 27.65 -12.85
N GLY A 1147 40.22 27.58 -12.74
CA GLY A 1147 41.17 27.84 -13.82
C GLY A 1147 42.28 28.82 -13.45
N GLN A 1148 43.10 29.15 -14.45
CA GLN A 1148 44.40 29.76 -14.23
C GLN A 1148 44.36 31.21 -13.69
N PRO A 1149 45.27 31.59 -12.79
CA PRO A 1149 45.51 32.99 -12.43
C PRO A 1149 45.92 33.87 -13.63
N PRO A 1150 45.57 35.16 -13.65
CA PRO A 1150 44.83 35.91 -12.64
C PRO A 1150 43.30 35.89 -12.85
N ARG A 1151 42.76 35.03 -13.74
CA ARG A 1151 41.32 34.97 -14.04
C ARG A 1151 40.52 34.46 -12.85
N PHE A 1152 41.03 33.41 -12.22
CA PHE A 1152 40.56 32.87 -10.95
C PHE A 1152 41.74 32.81 -9.96
N SER A 1153 41.46 32.67 -8.66
CA SER A 1153 42.48 32.85 -7.62
C SER A 1153 42.48 31.65 -6.68
N PRO A 1154 43.60 30.92 -6.51
CA PRO A 1154 43.66 29.72 -5.67
C PRO A 1154 43.36 29.97 -4.17
N LYS A 1155 43.11 31.23 -3.79
CA LYS A 1155 42.88 31.72 -2.43
C LYS A 1155 41.41 32.04 -2.14
N ALA A 1156 40.50 31.79 -3.10
CA ALA A 1156 39.05 31.99 -2.92
C ALA A 1156 38.28 30.94 -3.73
N GLN A 1157 37.41 30.17 -3.06
CA GLN A 1157 36.60 29.14 -3.73
C GLN A 1157 35.58 29.80 -4.67
N GLU A 1158 35.66 29.47 -5.95
CA GLU A 1158 34.91 30.12 -7.01
C GLU A 1158 33.49 29.54 -7.17
N THR A 1159 32.54 30.38 -7.58
CA THR A 1159 31.13 30.04 -7.79
C THR A 1159 30.65 30.29 -9.23
N HIS A 1160 31.57 30.70 -10.13
CA HIS A 1160 31.38 30.60 -11.58
C HIS A 1160 31.40 29.15 -12.05
N ALA A 1161 30.48 28.80 -12.96
CA ALA A 1161 30.38 27.44 -13.52
C ALA A 1161 31.49 27.14 -14.53
N ASN A 1162 32.06 25.94 -14.47
CA ASN A 1162 33.09 25.48 -15.41
C ASN A 1162 32.47 25.16 -16.79
N TRP A 1163 31.50 24.24 -16.84
CA TRP A 1163 30.83 23.76 -18.05
C TRP A 1163 29.46 23.12 -17.74
N PRO A 1164 28.49 23.09 -18.69
CA PRO A 1164 27.19 22.45 -18.48
C PRO A 1164 27.27 20.92 -18.57
N GLY A 1165 26.52 20.21 -17.74
CA GLY A 1165 26.54 18.74 -17.71
C GLY A 1165 25.41 18.12 -16.86
N PRO A 1166 25.34 16.79 -16.73
CA PRO A 1166 24.27 16.06 -16.04
C PRO A 1166 24.37 16.11 -14.50
N PHE A 1167 24.89 17.22 -13.96
CA PHE A 1167 25.15 17.46 -12.54
C PHE A 1167 23.94 18.06 -11.82
N PRO A 1168 23.89 18.04 -10.47
CA PRO A 1168 22.91 18.81 -9.72
C PRO A 1168 22.97 20.30 -10.15
N GLY A 1169 21.82 20.89 -10.47
CA GLY A 1169 21.75 22.26 -11.00
C GLY A 1169 22.25 22.45 -12.45
N GLY A 1170 22.71 21.39 -13.14
CA GLY A 1170 23.05 21.39 -14.57
C GLY A 1170 24.46 21.86 -14.94
N PHE A 1171 25.33 22.14 -13.97
CA PHE A 1171 26.66 22.70 -14.21
C PHE A 1171 27.74 22.06 -13.33
N MET A 1172 28.96 21.97 -13.88
CA MET A 1172 30.16 21.63 -13.13
C MET A 1172 30.72 22.85 -12.38
N PHE A 1173 31.22 22.63 -11.18
CA PHE A 1173 31.97 23.56 -10.33
C PHE A 1173 33.13 22.78 -9.71
N GLU A 1174 34.28 22.71 -10.39
CA GLU A 1174 35.30 21.68 -10.14
C GLU A 1174 35.96 21.83 -8.76
N GLU A 1175 36.03 23.04 -8.21
CA GLU A 1175 36.56 23.31 -6.86
C GLU A 1175 35.69 22.78 -5.70
N TRP A 1176 34.52 22.21 -6.02
CA TRP A 1176 33.55 21.69 -5.06
C TRP A 1176 33.34 20.18 -5.17
N LEU A 1177 34.20 19.47 -5.91
CA LEU A 1177 34.14 18.02 -6.12
C LEU A 1177 34.51 17.18 -4.88
N GLY A 1178 35.06 17.79 -3.84
CA GLY A 1178 35.46 17.07 -2.61
C GLY A 1178 34.30 16.40 -1.88
N LEU A 1179 34.57 15.27 -1.21
CA LEU A 1179 33.70 14.73 -0.16
C LEU A 1179 33.90 15.44 1.19
N VAL A 1180 35.01 16.16 1.36
CA VAL A 1180 35.30 17.03 2.51
C VAL A 1180 35.69 18.43 2.03
N SER A 1181 35.24 19.47 2.75
CA SER A 1181 35.62 20.85 2.46
C SER A 1181 36.77 21.34 3.35
N GLN A 1182 37.53 22.31 2.87
CA GLN A 1182 38.62 22.99 3.62
C GLN A 1182 38.14 24.21 4.42
N GLY A 1183 36.82 24.40 4.57
CA GLY A 1183 36.20 25.50 5.32
C GLY A 1183 36.41 26.84 4.64
N ASP A 1184 36.69 27.90 5.41
CA ASP A 1184 37.02 29.23 4.89
C ASP A 1184 38.48 29.37 4.38
N GLY A 1185 39.21 28.25 4.30
CA GLY A 1185 40.58 28.17 3.81
C GLY A 1185 41.65 28.67 4.80
N ARG A 1186 41.31 29.34 5.90
CA ARG A 1186 42.30 29.91 6.84
C ARG A 1186 43.16 28.87 7.56
N LEU A 1187 42.63 27.67 7.75
CA LEU A 1187 43.30 26.53 8.40
C LEU A 1187 43.63 25.40 7.40
N SER A 1188 43.69 25.73 6.11
CA SER A 1188 44.22 24.85 5.06
C SER A 1188 45.70 24.52 5.31
N PRO A 1189 46.16 23.28 5.05
CA PRO A 1189 45.40 22.12 4.57
C PRO A 1189 44.89 21.22 5.72
N PHE A 1190 44.83 21.70 6.98
CA PHE A 1190 44.54 20.88 8.16
C PHE A 1190 43.03 20.72 8.43
N LEU A 1191 42.22 21.75 8.19
CA LEU A 1191 40.79 21.70 8.52
C LEU A 1191 40.01 20.81 7.52
N ARG A 1192 39.05 20.04 8.04
CA ARG A 1192 38.12 19.20 7.28
C ARG A 1192 36.69 19.41 7.76
N GLN A 1193 35.78 19.70 6.83
CA GLN A 1193 34.33 19.63 7.06
C GLN A 1193 33.74 18.52 6.17
N PRO A 1194 33.50 17.31 6.71
CA PRO A 1194 32.89 16.22 5.94
C PRO A 1194 31.46 16.54 5.48
N ARG A 1195 31.16 16.21 4.23
CA ARG A 1195 29.84 16.41 3.60
C ARG A 1195 28.92 15.21 3.78
N THR A 1196 27.65 15.35 3.40
CA THR A 1196 26.71 14.21 3.36
C THR A 1196 27.24 13.07 2.47
N GLY A 1197 27.94 13.38 1.37
CA GLY A 1197 28.60 12.38 0.51
C GLY A 1197 29.66 11.52 1.22
N TYR A 1198 30.44 12.09 2.14
CA TYR A 1198 31.37 11.31 2.98
C TYR A 1198 30.62 10.31 3.88
N ARG A 1199 29.55 10.77 4.55
CA ARG A 1199 28.74 9.94 5.48
C ARG A 1199 28.03 8.79 4.75
N LEU A 1200 27.52 9.07 3.55
CA LEU A 1200 26.97 8.07 2.64
C LEU A 1200 27.95 6.92 2.40
N TYR A 1201 29.21 7.20 2.05
CA TYR A 1201 30.20 6.15 1.84
C TYR A 1201 30.57 5.43 3.14
N GLN A 1202 30.64 6.11 4.30
CA GLN A 1202 30.82 5.42 5.59
C GLN A 1202 29.76 4.31 5.79
N GLN A 1203 28.52 4.53 5.35
CA GLN A 1203 27.42 3.57 5.48
C GLN A 1203 27.46 2.49 4.37
N LEU A 1204 27.61 2.89 3.10
CA LEU A 1204 27.69 1.96 1.96
C LEU A 1204 28.91 1.03 2.01
N TRP A 1205 30.05 1.52 2.53
CA TRP A 1205 31.31 0.78 2.56
C TRP A 1205 31.63 0.20 3.93
N GLY A 1206 31.34 0.89 5.03
CA GLY A 1206 31.58 0.40 6.39
C GLY A 1206 30.82 -0.89 6.71
N SER A 1207 29.62 -1.06 6.14
CA SER A 1207 28.85 -2.31 6.19
C SER A 1207 29.65 -3.53 5.71
N SER A 1208 30.53 -3.36 4.73
CA SER A 1208 31.35 -4.44 4.13
C SER A 1208 32.39 -5.00 5.09
N ASN A 1209 33.01 -4.14 5.91
CA ASN A 1209 34.15 -4.51 6.75
C ASN A 1209 33.76 -5.28 8.02
N THR A 1210 32.46 -5.39 8.33
CA THR A 1210 31.97 -6.20 9.45
C THR A 1210 31.82 -7.69 9.13
N ALA A 1211 31.99 -8.07 7.86
CA ALA A 1211 31.90 -9.45 7.38
C ALA A 1211 33.27 -10.14 7.16
N SER A 1212 34.38 -9.46 7.48
CA SER A 1212 35.75 -9.86 7.10
C SER A 1212 36.80 -9.77 8.23
N HIS A 1213 36.37 -9.71 9.49
CA HIS A 1213 37.21 -9.70 10.68
C HIS A 1213 36.81 -10.82 11.67
#